data_AF-R8BL23-F1
#
_entry.id   AF-R8BL23-F1
#
_cell.length_a   1.000
_cell.length_b   1.000
_cell.length_c   1.000
_cell.angle_alpha   90.00
_cell.angle_beta   90.00
_cell.angle_gamma   90.00
#
_symmetry.space_group_name_H-M   'P 1'
#
loop_
_entity.id
_entity.type
_entity.pdbx_description
1 polymer ?
#
loop_
_entity_poly.entity_id
_entity_poly.type
_entity_poly.pdbx_seq_one_letter_code
_entity_poly.pdbx_strand_id
1 'polypeptide(L)'
;MSPGSLKKPILKLNRLIGHSTAKNHIKKPTIGKIEALDDEKEKRGLIHVYEKQAKEREREEQKRSLQLRRKEAEEELLKSDTPEAHDKYGTWTNPELPSSYLLEHLTTDQVGEKISFTARIHHVRPMSAKLAFVLLRQQVETIQGVLHWSEDGVSEQFVRWAEHLNTESRVHVVGSVRRAPEPVKGCTMHEIEIMIERMHLLSRVEEPLAIDVYGMDRVEENQETRQLELVSSNRVRVGNRIIFLRTPTVQSIFRINSGICSIWRTTLEEKGFIEIHTPKLQPAATESGAEVFQVKYFGRTAFLAQSPQLAKQMTISADFGRVFEIGPVFRAEDSNTHRHLTEYTGLDIEMAIERDYHEAMDVIDDLLKSIFKGIYKKYRKELDLIKTRFPHDDLVWIEETPRLAFKQGIELLNSSGWTDDSGEPASEFEDLSTRAEIRLGQLVKEKYKTDYYILDKFPKSARPFYTHLDKDDDQFTNSFDIFVRGQEITTGGQRINDPHILKERMKEAGVDPSTMEEYMQAFEWGAPPHAGCGVGLERVLFLLLNLGDIRNASLYPRDPKSLPEKAIGGSVKLPHPEADTITYAFERERGTDIELPTVEKLIANYGDATNTSWLDDRYHVWRHDITGAAVGYAEEAGYALVMGNPLCDPRQFAIVIRAFLKHLRKEKDLRPLWLLVSPEVENILGDKLDWRTLTCVAEERVEVDSANRVVKKERQAQNAGVKFHELPTGTIVSEEFRKRCDKRIEDWKGNRKGTQVHITEVRPWIDMEHRRYVWAEDKDGEIAGLVILHQLAPQNGYQIKFALDFPGSPTGSIEALISKSIQSLAGSGIKKVTFGAGAMSHLDIGHNLNGMRAKILSHTYKAVAQQLKLVQKSEFREKFGTQDDPVYICYPFMGLGVSGARTLIKFFEDEM
;
A
#
# COMPACT_ATOMS: atom_id res chain seq x y z
N MET A 1 -3.38 -11.20 -55.01
CA MET A 1 -2.20 -10.32 -54.74
C MET A 1 -1.08 -10.76 -55.67
N SER A 2 -0.32 -9.84 -56.30
CA SER A 2 0.81 -10.25 -57.14
C SER A 2 1.97 -10.73 -56.25
N PRO A 3 2.74 -11.79 -56.62
CA PRO A 3 3.82 -12.34 -55.80
C PRO A 3 5.06 -11.42 -55.58
N GLY A 4 4.95 -10.12 -55.87
CA GLY A 4 6.07 -9.18 -55.91
C GLY A 4 6.03 -8.00 -54.94
N SER A 5 4.91 -7.69 -54.28
CA SER A 5 4.77 -6.42 -53.53
C SER A 5 5.43 -6.42 -52.13
N LEU A 6 5.67 -7.60 -51.54
CA LEU A 6 6.35 -7.76 -50.24
C LEU A 6 7.89 -7.89 -50.36
N LYS A 7 8.42 -8.11 -51.58
CA LYS A 7 9.86 -8.38 -51.77
C LYS A 7 10.76 -7.20 -51.38
N LYS A 8 10.40 -5.97 -51.78
CA LYS A 8 11.24 -4.77 -51.58
C LYS A 8 11.36 -4.32 -50.11
N PRO A 9 10.27 -4.24 -49.31
CA PRO A 9 10.35 -3.91 -47.88
C PRO A 9 11.13 -4.97 -47.10
N ILE A 10 10.88 -6.25 -47.35
CA ILE A 10 11.56 -7.38 -46.71
C ILE A 10 13.05 -7.41 -47.08
N LEU A 11 13.43 -7.11 -48.33
CA LEU A 11 14.84 -6.97 -48.75
C LEU A 11 15.57 -5.81 -48.05
N LYS A 12 14.87 -4.72 -47.74
CA LYS A 12 15.41 -3.58 -46.98
C LYS A 12 15.61 -3.97 -45.51
N LEU A 13 14.61 -4.61 -44.90
CA LEU A 13 14.68 -5.19 -43.56
C LEU A 13 15.85 -6.20 -43.44
N ASN A 14 16.05 -7.05 -44.46
CA ASN A 14 17.14 -8.04 -44.53
C ASN A 14 18.55 -7.40 -44.55
N ARG A 15 18.73 -6.23 -45.17
CA ARG A 15 20.00 -5.50 -45.16
C ARG A 15 20.28 -4.77 -43.84
N LEU A 16 19.25 -4.55 -43.03
CA LEU A 16 19.32 -3.75 -41.80
C LEU A 16 19.42 -4.60 -40.54
N ILE A 17 18.80 -5.79 -40.56
CA ILE A 17 18.87 -6.78 -39.47
C ILE A 17 20.11 -7.68 -39.64
N GLY A 18 20.60 -7.90 -40.87
CA GLY A 18 21.79 -8.71 -41.16
C GLY A 18 23.09 -7.92 -41.27
N HIS A 19 24.20 -8.48 -40.78
CA HIS A 19 25.54 -8.04 -41.15
C HIS A 19 25.81 -8.35 -42.63
N SER A 20 26.45 -7.42 -43.35
CA SER A 20 26.67 -7.46 -44.81
C SER A 20 27.60 -8.58 -45.30
N THR A 21 28.12 -9.43 -44.43
CA THR A 21 29.02 -10.53 -44.82
C THR A 21 28.28 -11.84 -44.93
N ALA A 22 27.81 -12.14 -46.15
CA ALA A 22 27.45 -13.48 -46.57
C ALA A 22 28.70 -14.36 -46.65
N LYS A 23 29.14 -14.92 -45.52
CA LYS A 23 29.94 -16.15 -45.45
C LYS A 23 29.50 -16.95 -44.22
N ASN A 24 28.67 -17.96 -44.47
CA ASN A 24 28.31 -19.01 -43.53
C ASN A 24 29.58 -19.81 -43.15
N HIS A 25 30.21 -19.49 -42.02
CA HIS A 25 30.99 -20.44 -41.22
C HIS A 25 30.93 -20.08 -39.73
N ILE A 26 30.13 -20.86 -39.00
CA ILE A 26 30.44 -21.47 -37.68
C ILE A 26 31.01 -20.55 -36.59
N LYS A 27 30.14 -19.79 -35.91
CA LYS A 27 30.22 -19.61 -34.44
C LYS A 27 28.79 -19.62 -33.88
N LYS A 28 28.51 -20.50 -32.90
CA LYS A 28 27.23 -20.52 -32.19
C LYS A 28 27.00 -19.14 -31.56
N PRO A 29 25.80 -18.55 -31.62
CA PRO A 29 25.54 -17.26 -30.99
C PRO A 29 25.81 -17.34 -29.49
N THR A 30 26.48 -16.33 -28.93
CA THR A 30 26.74 -16.21 -27.50
C THR A 30 25.41 -15.91 -26.80
N ILE A 31 24.87 -16.89 -26.06
CA ILE A 31 23.61 -16.78 -25.31
C ILE A 31 23.74 -16.02 -23.97
N GLY A 32 24.80 -15.21 -23.82
CA GLY A 32 25.15 -14.52 -22.57
C GLY A 32 25.94 -15.38 -21.58
N LYS A 33 26.37 -14.77 -20.47
CA LYS A 33 26.99 -15.45 -19.32
C LYS A 33 25.89 -16.03 -18.43
N ILE A 34 25.46 -17.27 -18.68
CA ILE A 34 24.33 -17.89 -17.97
C ILE A 34 24.62 -18.09 -16.46
N GLU A 35 25.90 -18.10 -16.09
CA GLU A 35 26.37 -18.11 -14.70
C GLU A 35 26.03 -16.82 -13.95
N ALA A 36 25.74 -15.71 -14.65
CA ALA A 36 25.28 -14.47 -14.01
C ALA A 36 23.87 -14.60 -13.39
N LEU A 37 23.17 -15.71 -13.67
CA LEU A 37 21.89 -16.05 -13.05
C LEU A 37 22.05 -16.94 -11.79
N ASP A 38 23.29 -17.15 -11.31
CA ASP A 38 23.54 -17.75 -9.99
C ASP A 38 23.53 -16.66 -8.90
N ASP A 39 22.39 -16.50 -8.23
CA ASP A 39 22.26 -15.60 -7.07
C ASP A 39 21.90 -16.38 -5.80
N GLU A 40 22.86 -16.47 -4.87
CA GLU A 40 22.68 -17.10 -3.55
C GLU A 40 21.63 -16.36 -2.68
N LYS A 41 21.40 -15.07 -2.93
CA LYS A 41 20.37 -14.28 -2.25
C LYS A 41 18.97 -14.68 -2.70
N GLU A 42 18.77 -14.95 -3.99
CA GLU A 42 17.49 -15.45 -4.54
C GLU A 42 17.15 -16.84 -3.96
N LYS A 43 18.14 -17.73 -3.84
CA LYS A 43 17.96 -19.05 -3.19
C LYS A 43 17.52 -18.94 -1.73
N ARG A 44 18.17 -18.09 -0.93
CA ARG A 44 17.79 -17.84 0.47
C ARG A 44 16.39 -17.25 0.59
N GLY A 45 15.99 -16.40 -0.34
CA GLY A 45 14.64 -15.84 -0.43
C GLY A 45 13.57 -16.91 -0.66
N LEU A 46 13.83 -17.90 -1.50
CA LEU A 46 12.92 -19.02 -1.75
C LEU A 46 12.73 -19.90 -0.50
N ILE A 47 13.82 -20.22 0.23
CA ILE A 47 13.78 -20.96 1.49
C ILE A 47 12.89 -20.24 2.52
N HIS A 48 13.11 -18.94 2.70
CA HIS A 48 12.34 -18.16 3.66
C HIS A 48 10.84 -18.17 3.39
N VAL A 49 10.42 -18.11 2.12
CA VAL A 49 8.99 -18.14 1.79
C VAL A 49 8.37 -19.52 1.98
N TYR A 50 9.08 -20.60 1.63
CA TYR A 50 8.61 -21.95 1.94
C TYR A 50 8.44 -22.16 3.44
N GLU A 51 9.44 -21.79 4.25
CA GLU A 51 9.37 -21.89 5.71
C GLU A 51 8.18 -21.10 6.27
N LYS A 52 7.93 -19.91 5.72
CA LYS A 52 6.78 -19.09 6.10
C LYS A 52 5.46 -19.79 5.75
N GLN A 53 5.30 -20.31 4.54
CA GLN A 53 4.10 -21.02 4.09
C GLN A 53 3.87 -22.32 4.87
N ALA A 54 4.92 -23.10 5.13
CA ALA A 54 4.87 -24.31 5.93
C ALA A 54 4.43 -24.02 7.37
N LYS A 55 5.03 -22.98 7.99
CA LYS A 55 4.67 -22.52 9.33
C LYS A 55 3.25 -21.97 9.40
N GLU A 56 2.78 -21.28 8.35
CA GLU A 56 1.39 -20.84 8.24
C GLU A 56 0.42 -22.02 8.17
N ARG A 57 0.68 -23.03 7.32
CA ARG A 57 -0.15 -24.25 7.21
C ARG A 57 -0.20 -25.03 8.52
N GLU A 58 0.96 -25.28 9.14
CA GLU A 58 1.04 -25.98 10.43
C GLU A 58 0.30 -25.20 11.52
N ARG A 59 0.44 -23.87 11.54
CA ARG A 59 -0.29 -23.01 12.47
C ARG A 59 -1.79 -23.06 12.23
N GLU A 60 -2.27 -23.08 10.98
CA GLU A 60 -3.69 -23.20 10.65
C GLU A 60 -4.28 -24.55 11.07
N GLU A 61 -3.56 -25.65 10.86
CA GLU A 61 -3.97 -26.99 11.29
C GLU A 61 -4.02 -27.12 12.82
N GLN A 62 -2.97 -26.64 13.50
CA GLN A 62 -2.93 -26.57 14.97
C GLN A 62 -4.06 -25.68 15.50
N LYS A 63 -4.32 -24.52 14.88
CA LYS A 63 -5.43 -23.62 15.24
C LYS A 63 -6.78 -24.32 15.12
N ARG A 64 -7.04 -24.99 13.99
CA ARG A 64 -8.33 -25.66 13.73
C ARG A 64 -8.58 -26.77 14.74
N SER A 65 -7.56 -27.56 15.04
CA SER A 65 -7.66 -28.63 16.06
C SER A 65 -7.88 -28.07 17.48
N LEU A 66 -7.20 -26.97 17.85
CA LEU A 66 -7.33 -26.35 19.16
C LEU A 66 -8.68 -25.64 19.36
N GLN A 67 -9.20 -24.98 18.31
CA GLN A 67 -10.54 -24.40 18.32
C GLN A 67 -11.63 -25.45 18.48
N LEU A 68 -11.53 -26.58 17.76
CA LEU A 68 -12.48 -27.68 17.87
C LEU A 68 -12.53 -28.22 19.30
N ARG A 69 -11.36 -28.52 19.89
CA ARG A 69 -11.24 -29.01 21.27
C ARG A 69 -11.77 -28.01 22.30
N ARG A 70 -11.54 -26.70 22.12
CA ARG A 70 -12.06 -25.66 23.02
C ARG A 70 -13.58 -25.57 22.96
N LYS A 71 -14.16 -25.65 21.77
CA LYS A 71 -15.62 -25.63 21.58
C LYS A 71 -16.27 -26.86 22.20
N GLU A 72 -15.70 -28.04 21.99
CA GLU A 72 -16.15 -29.29 22.62
C GLU A 72 -16.07 -29.20 24.14
N ALA A 73 -14.98 -28.69 24.70
CA ALA A 73 -14.83 -28.49 26.15
C ALA A 73 -15.82 -27.46 26.73
N GLU A 74 -16.10 -26.36 26.03
CA GLU A 74 -17.10 -25.36 26.45
C GLU A 74 -18.52 -25.96 26.47
N GLU A 75 -18.89 -26.72 25.42
CA GLU A 75 -20.18 -27.41 25.33
C GLU A 75 -20.34 -28.53 26.37
N GLU A 76 -19.26 -29.21 26.76
CA GLU A 76 -19.26 -30.19 27.86
C GLU A 76 -19.36 -29.52 29.23
N LEU A 77 -18.63 -28.42 29.47
CA LEU A 77 -18.67 -27.66 30.72
C LEU A 77 -20.08 -27.13 31.01
N LEU A 78 -20.74 -26.57 29.99
CA LEU A 78 -22.12 -26.03 30.10
C LEU A 78 -23.17 -27.10 30.48
N LYS A 79 -22.92 -28.39 30.20
CA LYS A 79 -23.84 -29.49 30.52
C LYS A 79 -23.72 -29.99 31.96
N SER A 80 -22.67 -29.60 32.69
CA SER A 80 -22.35 -30.13 34.03
C SER A 80 -22.83 -29.26 35.20
N ASP A 81 -23.28 -28.03 34.93
CA ASP A 81 -23.71 -27.06 35.95
C ASP A 81 -25.23 -27.11 36.21
N THR A 82 -25.64 -26.68 37.41
CA THR A 82 -27.07 -26.46 37.74
C THR A 82 -27.65 -25.32 36.90
N PRO A 83 -28.95 -25.35 36.53
CA PRO A 83 -29.60 -24.28 35.76
C PRO A 83 -29.41 -22.87 36.34
N GLU A 84 -29.37 -22.73 37.66
CA GLU A 84 -29.17 -21.46 38.37
C GLU A 84 -27.74 -20.91 38.25
N ALA A 85 -26.75 -21.80 38.13
CA ALA A 85 -25.36 -21.42 37.88
C ALA A 85 -25.17 -21.00 36.41
N HIS A 86 -25.87 -21.67 35.50
CA HIS A 86 -25.84 -21.38 34.06
C HIS A 86 -26.36 -19.97 33.71
N ASP A 87 -27.35 -19.41 34.43
CA ASP A 87 -27.85 -18.03 34.17
C ASP A 87 -26.78 -16.95 34.43
N LYS A 88 -25.78 -17.25 35.27
CA LYS A 88 -24.80 -16.25 35.74
C LYS A 88 -23.66 -16.01 34.75
N TYR A 89 -23.44 -16.89 33.78
CA TYR A 89 -22.34 -16.76 32.83
C TYR A 89 -22.63 -17.36 31.45
N GLY A 90 -21.68 -17.21 30.51
CA GLY A 90 -21.83 -17.71 29.15
C GLY A 90 -21.99 -16.60 28.12
N THR A 91 -22.53 -16.92 26.95
CA THR A 91 -22.69 -15.94 25.85
C THR A 91 -24.02 -15.22 25.97
N TRP A 92 -24.00 -13.90 25.83
CA TRP A 92 -25.22 -13.10 25.81
C TRP A 92 -26.00 -13.36 24.53
N THR A 93 -27.20 -13.92 24.66
CA THR A 93 -28.07 -14.28 23.52
C THR A 93 -29.23 -13.32 23.31
N ASN A 94 -29.48 -12.42 24.26
CA ASN A 94 -30.54 -11.43 24.13
C ASN A 94 -30.16 -10.38 23.07
N PRO A 95 -31.00 -10.10 22.06
CA PRO A 95 -30.74 -9.05 21.07
C PRO A 95 -30.61 -7.66 21.69
N GLU A 96 -31.26 -7.38 22.82
CA GLU A 96 -31.10 -6.13 23.55
C GLU A 96 -29.81 -6.15 24.39
N LEU A 97 -28.98 -5.13 24.21
CA LEU A 97 -27.76 -4.97 24.98
C LEU A 97 -28.09 -4.49 26.40
N PRO A 98 -27.37 -4.99 27.43
CA PRO A 98 -27.61 -4.58 28.80
C PRO A 98 -27.17 -3.13 29.04
N SER A 99 -27.81 -2.48 30.01
CA SER A 99 -27.38 -1.17 30.48
C SER A 99 -25.97 -1.26 31.08
N SER A 100 -25.17 -0.21 30.89
CA SER A 100 -23.78 -0.21 31.32
C SER A 100 -23.47 1.05 32.12
N TYR A 101 -23.12 0.87 33.39
CA TYR A 101 -22.49 1.90 34.20
C TYR A 101 -21.12 2.27 33.62
N LEU A 102 -20.72 3.53 33.79
CA LEU A 102 -19.41 4.04 33.35
C LEU A 102 -18.45 3.98 34.53
N LEU A 103 -17.41 3.17 34.41
CA LEU A 103 -16.41 3.01 35.47
C LEU A 103 -15.76 4.34 35.86
N GLU A 104 -15.67 5.33 34.98
CA GLU A 104 -15.10 6.65 35.30
C GLU A 104 -15.83 7.40 36.43
N HIS A 105 -17.10 7.06 36.69
CA HIS A 105 -17.89 7.62 37.79
C HIS A 105 -17.79 6.81 39.08
N LEU A 106 -17.14 5.64 39.05
CA LEU A 106 -17.03 4.75 40.20
C LEU A 106 -16.06 5.32 41.23
N THR A 107 -16.50 5.45 42.47
CA THR A 107 -15.69 5.95 43.59
C THR A 107 -15.74 5.02 44.80
N THR A 108 -14.91 5.30 45.81
CA THR A 108 -14.86 4.55 47.08
C THR A 108 -16.11 4.70 47.92
N ASP A 109 -16.96 5.70 47.67
CA ASP A 109 -18.22 5.92 48.40
C ASP A 109 -19.29 4.87 48.07
N GLN A 110 -19.12 4.16 46.95
CA GLN A 110 -20.06 3.14 46.47
C GLN A 110 -19.71 1.72 46.95
N VAL A 111 -18.78 1.58 47.90
CA VAL A 111 -18.46 0.27 48.49
C VAL A 111 -19.73 -0.35 49.12
N GLY A 112 -20.01 -1.59 48.74
CA GLY A 112 -21.23 -2.33 49.11
C GLY A 112 -22.36 -2.21 48.08
N GLU A 113 -22.28 -1.26 47.14
CA GLU A 113 -23.27 -1.16 46.06
C GLU A 113 -23.05 -2.25 45.00
N LYS A 114 -24.13 -2.62 44.33
CA LYS A 114 -24.12 -3.52 43.20
C LYS A 114 -24.16 -2.72 41.90
N ILE A 115 -23.20 -2.95 41.02
CA ILE A 115 -23.09 -2.27 39.73
C ILE A 115 -23.19 -3.25 38.58
N SER A 116 -23.61 -2.73 37.43
CA SER A 116 -23.77 -3.47 36.17
C SER A 116 -23.10 -2.69 35.05
N PHE A 117 -22.07 -3.26 34.41
CA PHE A 117 -21.25 -2.54 33.43
C PHE A 117 -20.69 -3.45 32.35
N THR A 118 -20.30 -2.85 31.23
CA THR A 118 -19.66 -3.53 30.11
C THR A 118 -18.20 -3.12 30.03
N ALA A 119 -17.31 -4.10 29.96
CA ALA A 119 -15.87 -3.87 29.87
C ALA A 119 -15.20 -4.85 28.89
N ARG A 120 -13.95 -4.57 28.53
CA ARG A 120 -13.08 -5.57 27.91
C ARG A 120 -12.32 -6.33 28.98
N ILE A 121 -12.11 -7.61 28.76
CA ILE A 121 -11.14 -8.39 29.53
C ILE A 121 -9.76 -7.87 29.19
N HIS A 122 -9.14 -7.14 30.11
CA HIS A 122 -7.81 -6.59 29.94
C HIS A 122 -6.75 -7.67 30.11
N HIS A 123 -6.91 -8.47 31.17
CA HIS A 123 -6.05 -9.61 31.49
C HIS A 123 -6.79 -10.54 32.47
N VAL A 124 -6.49 -11.84 32.44
CA VAL A 124 -7.03 -12.81 33.41
C VAL A 124 -5.86 -13.47 34.14
N ARG A 125 -5.94 -13.54 35.46
CA ARG A 125 -4.97 -14.21 36.32
C ARG A 125 -5.66 -15.37 37.03
N PRO A 126 -5.52 -16.61 36.51
CA PRO A 126 -5.95 -17.83 37.20
C PRO A 126 -5.17 -17.99 38.50
N MET A 127 -5.85 -18.23 39.62
CA MET A 127 -5.20 -18.51 40.92
C MET A 127 -5.43 -19.95 41.35
N SER A 128 -6.64 -20.46 41.16
CA SER A 128 -7.03 -21.85 41.43
C SER A 128 -8.34 -22.15 40.70
N ALA A 129 -8.78 -23.41 40.68
CA ALA A 129 -10.10 -23.78 40.16
C ALA A 129 -11.29 -23.05 40.84
N LYS A 130 -11.06 -22.40 41.99
CA LYS A 130 -12.06 -21.67 42.78
C LYS A 130 -11.84 -20.16 42.83
N LEU A 131 -10.82 -19.63 42.16
CA LEU A 131 -10.50 -18.21 42.22
C LEU A 131 -9.75 -17.75 40.96
N ALA A 132 -10.28 -16.73 40.30
CA ALA A 132 -9.61 -16.00 39.24
C ALA A 132 -9.75 -14.48 39.45
N PHE A 133 -8.69 -13.74 39.10
CA PHE A 133 -8.76 -12.28 39.00
C PHE A 133 -8.91 -11.88 37.53
N VAL A 134 -9.98 -11.14 37.23
CA VAL A 134 -10.28 -10.64 35.88
C VAL A 134 -10.06 -9.14 35.87
N LEU A 135 -9.00 -8.65 35.23
CA LEU A 135 -8.81 -7.22 35.06
C LEU A 135 -9.74 -6.76 33.94
N LEU A 136 -10.62 -5.80 34.25
CA LEU A 136 -11.65 -5.29 33.36
C LEU A 136 -11.29 -3.86 32.95
N ARG A 137 -11.32 -3.56 31.65
CA ARG A 137 -11.01 -2.23 31.11
C ARG A 137 -12.21 -1.59 30.43
N GLN A 138 -12.50 -0.34 30.79
CA GLN A 138 -13.37 0.55 30.04
C GLN A 138 -12.59 1.82 29.68
N GLN A 139 -12.13 1.88 28.43
CA GLN A 139 -11.27 2.96 27.92
C GLN A 139 -10.00 3.15 28.77
N VAL A 140 -9.90 4.25 29.52
CA VAL A 140 -8.77 4.56 30.42
C VAL A 140 -8.90 3.79 31.73
N GLU A 141 -10.11 3.54 32.20
CA GLU A 141 -10.32 2.90 33.49
C GLU A 141 -10.05 1.41 33.44
N THR A 142 -9.32 0.91 34.43
CA THR A 142 -9.12 -0.50 34.70
C THR A 142 -9.44 -0.79 36.16
N ILE A 143 -10.17 -1.89 36.39
CA ILE A 143 -10.57 -2.36 37.71
C ILE A 143 -10.36 -3.87 37.82
N GLN A 144 -10.00 -4.35 39.00
CA GLN A 144 -9.93 -5.77 39.28
C GLN A 144 -11.32 -6.32 39.59
N GLY A 145 -11.70 -7.37 38.87
CA GLY A 145 -12.79 -8.26 39.23
C GLY A 145 -12.28 -9.49 39.96
N VAL A 146 -12.93 -9.86 41.05
CA VAL A 146 -12.67 -11.08 41.82
C VAL A 146 -13.79 -12.07 41.53
N LEU A 147 -13.46 -13.16 40.85
CA LEU A 147 -14.36 -14.26 40.59
C LEU A 147 -14.00 -15.42 41.52
N HIS A 148 -14.73 -15.53 42.62
CA HIS A 148 -14.47 -16.52 43.68
C HIS A 148 -15.65 -17.47 43.81
N TRP A 149 -15.36 -18.77 43.88
CA TRP A 149 -16.35 -19.81 44.10
C TRP A 149 -17.14 -19.59 45.40
N SER A 150 -18.43 -19.89 45.38
CA SER A 150 -19.31 -19.81 46.54
C SER A 150 -20.48 -20.79 46.38
N GLU A 151 -20.96 -21.38 47.47
CA GLU A 151 -22.03 -22.40 47.46
C GLU A 151 -23.32 -21.94 46.75
N ASP A 152 -23.75 -20.69 46.95
CA ASP A 152 -25.03 -20.17 46.39
C ASP A 152 -24.84 -19.25 45.15
N GLY A 153 -23.61 -19.15 44.64
CA GLY A 153 -23.18 -18.05 43.77
C GLY A 153 -22.48 -18.53 42.51
N VAL A 154 -21.16 -18.45 42.54
CA VAL A 154 -20.23 -18.72 41.43
C VAL A 154 -19.78 -20.19 41.50
N SER A 155 -20.00 -20.96 40.42
CA SER A 155 -19.52 -22.35 40.28
C SER A 155 -18.04 -22.42 39.89
N GLU A 156 -17.39 -23.59 40.05
CA GLU A 156 -16.01 -23.80 39.57
C GLU A 156 -15.94 -23.68 38.04
N GLN A 157 -17.00 -24.10 37.36
CA GLN A 157 -17.16 -24.03 35.92
C GLN A 157 -17.25 -22.58 35.44
N PHE A 158 -17.92 -21.70 36.18
CA PHE A 158 -17.93 -20.27 35.89
C PHE A 158 -16.50 -19.70 36.00
N VAL A 159 -15.75 -20.01 37.06
CA VAL A 159 -14.34 -19.61 37.19
C VAL A 159 -13.52 -20.10 36.00
N ARG A 160 -13.60 -21.39 35.66
CA ARG A 160 -12.89 -21.97 34.51
C ARG A 160 -13.32 -21.32 33.19
N TRP A 161 -14.59 -21.07 32.97
CA TRP A 161 -15.07 -20.42 31.75
C TRP A 161 -14.43 -19.04 31.57
N ALA A 162 -14.40 -18.23 32.63
CA ALA A 162 -13.78 -16.91 32.62
C ALA A 162 -12.27 -16.98 32.30
N GLU A 163 -11.56 -17.99 32.83
CA GLU A 163 -10.13 -18.22 32.57
C GLU A 163 -9.82 -18.56 31.10
N HIS A 164 -10.78 -19.17 30.39
CA HIS A 164 -10.62 -19.58 28.98
C HIS A 164 -11.04 -18.49 27.98
N LEU A 165 -11.61 -17.38 28.45
CA LEU A 165 -11.92 -16.25 27.57
C LEU A 165 -10.63 -15.56 27.11
N ASN A 166 -10.51 -15.36 25.80
CA ASN A 166 -9.38 -14.61 25.24
C ASN A 166 -9.45 -13.14 25.69
N THR A 167 -8.30 -12.54 26.00
CA THR A 167 -8.19 -11.10 26.30
C THR A 167 -8.73 -10.26 25.15
N GLU A 168 -9.11 -9.03 25.45
CA GLU A 168 -9.86 -8.10 24.58
C GLU A 168 -11.31 -8.50 24.27
N SER A 169 -11.78 -9.69 24.65
CA SER A 169 -13.21 -10.04 24.61
C SER A 169 -14.04 -9.05 25.43
N ARG A 170 -15.23 -8.72 24.93
CA ARG A 170 -16.13 -7.76 25.59
C ARG A 170 -17.15 -8.51 26.43
N VAL A 171 -17.19 -8.20 27.72
CA VAL A 171 -18.07 -8.85 28.69
C VAL A 171 -18.97 -7.82 29.36
N HIS A 172 -20.18 -8.25 29.68
CA HIS A 172 -21.06 -7.58 30.63
C HIS A 172 -20.85 -8.20 32.00
N VAL A 173 -20.69 -7.38 33.04
CA VAL A 173 -20.35 -7.80 34.40
C VAL A 173 -21.35 -7.18 35.36
N VAL A 174 -21.87 -8.01 36.26
CA VAL A 174 -22.67 -7.57 37.41
C VAL A 174 -21.95 -8.03 38.66
N GLY A 175 -21.72 -7.11 39.60
CA GLY A 175 -21.01 -7.43 40.83
C GLY A 175 -21.10 -6.33 41.88
N SER A 176 -20.70 -6.68 43.10
CA SER A 176 -20.68 -5.76 44.23
C SER A 176 -19.31 -5.09 44.39
N VAL A 177 -19.31 -3.79 44.64
CA VAL A 177 -18.10 -2.99 44.85
C VAL A 177 -17.56 -3.28 46.25
N ARG A 178 -16.26 -3.55 46.36
CA ARG A 178 -15.59 -3.83 47.63
C ARG A 178 -14.30 -3.01 47.72
N ARG A 179 -13.90 -2.64 48.94
CA ARG A 179 -12.55 -2.15 49.19
C ARG A 179 -11.54 -3.27 48.97
N ALA A 180 -10.53 -3.01 48.13
CA ALA A 180 -9.46 -3.96 47.87
C ALA A 180 -8.65 -4.20 49.15
N PRO A 181 -8.28 -5.45 49.49
CA PRO A 181 -7.46 -5.75 50.67
C PRO A 181 -6.08 -5.07 50.64
N GLU A 182 -5.49 -4.98 49.45
CA GLU A 182 -4.28 -4.24 49.16
C GLU A 182 -4.48 -3.41 47.87
N PRO A 183 -3.79 -2.26 47.73
CA PRO A 183 -3.89 -1.45 46.51
C PRO A 183 -3.53 -2.24 45.25
N VAL A 184 -4.47 -2.35 44.30
CA VAL A 184 -4.28 -3.08 43.05
C VAL A 184 -3.46 -2.24 42.06
N LYS A 185 -2.14 -2.30 42.15
CA LYS A 185 -1.22 -1.49 41.32
C LYS A 185 -1.35 -1.72 39.81
N GLY A 186 -1.91 -2.86 39.38
CA GLY A 186 -2.11 -3.20 37.97
C GLY A 186 -3.38 -2.62 37.34
N CYS A 187 -4.14 -1.80 38.07
CA CYS A 187 -5.39 -1.17 37.63
C CYS A 187 -5.33 0.33 37.92
N THR A 188 -6.14 1.17 37.25
CA THR A 188 -6.25 2.60 37.58
C THR A 188 -7.05 2.82 38.85
N MET A 189 -7.99 1.91 39.14
CA MET A 189 -8.75 1.88 40.39
C MET A 189 -8.03 0.97 41.38
N HIS A 190 -7.20 1.58 42.23
CA HIS A 190 -6.34 0.85 43.16
C HIS A 190 -7.06 0.41 44.45
N GLU A 191 -7.99 1.21 44.95
CA GLU A 191 -8.59 1.01 46.28
C GLU A 191 -9.84 0.13 46.29
N ILE A 192 -10.41 -0.16 45.12
CA ILE A 192 -11.67 -0.89 44.98
C ILE A 192 -11.53 -2.03 43.97
N GLU A 193 -12.31 -3.07 44.18
CA GLU A 193 -12.46 -4.23 43.30
C GLU A 193 -13.93 -4.63 43.18
N ILE A 194 -14.27 -5.39 42.15
CA ILE A 194 -15.62 -5.88 41.90
C ILE A 194 -15.70 -7.36 42.26
N MET A 195 -16.54 -7.72 43.24
CA MET A 195 -16.91 -9.11 43.47
C MET A 195 -17.88 -9.54 42.38
N ILE A 196 -17.41 -10.33 41.42
CA ILE A 196 -18.19 -10.70 40.24
C ILE A 196 -19.27 -11.71 40.64
N GLU A 197 -20.53 -11.38 40.36
CA GLU A 197 -21.68 -12.25 40.61
C GLU A 197 -22.24 -12.83 39.30
N ARG A 198 -22.16 -12.07 38.19
CA ARG A 198 -22.53 -12.51 36.84
C ARG A 198 -21.57 -11.93 35.81
N MET A 199 -21.28 -12.69 34.76
CA MET A 199 -20.46 -12.21 33.65
C MET A 199 -20.85 -12.88 32.33
N HIS A 200 -21.28 -12.11 31.34
CA HIS A 200 -21.72 -12.61 30.04
C HIS A 200 -20.86 -12.07 28.90
N LEU A 201 -20.48 -12.94 27.97
CA LEU A 201 -19.72 -12.57 26.79
C LEU A 201 -20.62 -11.90 25.75
N LEU A 202 -20.34 -10.63 25.44
CA LEU A 202 -21.04 -9.85 24.42
C LEU A 202 -20.37 -9.95 23.05
N SER A 203 -19.04 -9.97 23.03
CA SER A 203 -18.24 -10.02 21.79
C SER A 203 -16.99 -10.83 22.03
N ARG A 204 -16.89 -11.96 21.33
CA ARG A 204 -15.79 -12.92 21.43
C ARG A 204 -14.60 -12.45 20.59
N VAL A 205 -13.41 -12.59 21.15
CA VAL A 205 -12.17 -12.65 20.38
C VAL A 205 -11.91 -14.13 20.08
N GLU A 206 -12.02 -14.53 18.81
CA GLU A 206 -11.91 -15.95 18.41
C GLU A 206 -10.48 -16.49 18.55
N GLU A 207 -9.48 -15.68 18.21
CA GLU A 207 -8.07 -16.04 18.27
C GLU A 207 -7.33 -15.18 19.30
N PRO A 208 -6.48 -15.77 20.16
CA PRO A 208 -5.66 -14.99 21.07
C PRO A 208 -4.72 -14.07 20.28
N LEU A 209 -4.60 -12.84 20.76
CA LEU A 209 -3.72 -11.85 20.16
C LEU A 209 -2.25 -12.23 20.41
N ALA A 210 -1.38 -12.00 19.41
CA ALA A 210 0.05 -12.27 19.56
C ALA A 210 0.69 -11.44 20.69
N ILE A 211 0.19 -10.23 20.88
CA ILE A 211 0.44 -9.37 22.03
C ILE A 211 -0.89 -8.73 22.40
N ASP A 212 -1.32 -8.90 23.64
CA ASP A 212 -2.53 -8.27 24.15
C ASP A 212 -2.25 -6.84 24.63
N VAL A 213 -3.30 -6.12 24.99
CA VAL A 213 -3.14 -4.71 25.40
C VAL A 213 -2.40 -4.58 26.72
N TYR A 214 -2.60 -5.52 27.65
CA TYR A 214 -1.87 -5.55 28.92
C TYR A 214 -0.36 -5.71 28.67
N GLY A 215 0.04 -6.66 27.81
CA GLY A 215 1.42 -6.87 27.39
C GLY A 215 2.02 -5.70 26.63
N MET A 216 1.22 -5.03 25.78
CA MET A 216 1.65 -3.88 24.99
C MET A 216 2.08 -2.68 25.86
N ASP A 217 1.40 -2.48 27.00
CA ASP A 217 1.62 -1.35 27.92
C ASP A 217 2.65 -1.65 29.03
N ARG A 218 3.29 -2.82 29.03
CA ARG A 218 4.30 -3.16 30.04
C ARG A 218 5.56 -2.33 29.83
N VAL A 219 6.16 -1.93 30.96
CA VAL A 219 7.46 -1.26 31.02
C VAL A 219 8.46 -2.09 31.81
N GLU A 220 9.72 -1.98 31.45
CA GLU A 220 10.88 -2.54 32.14
C GLU A 220 11.95 -1.48 32.32
N GLU A 221 12.76 -1.61 33.37
CA GLU A 221 13.90 -0.73 33.59
C GLU A 221 15.05 -1.13 32.67
N ASN A 222 15.49 -0.21 31.82
CA ASN A 222 16.66 -0.39 30.99
C ASN A 222 17.91 -0.47 31.88
N GLN A 223 18.70 -1.53 31.71
CA GLN A 223 19.86 -1.83 32.56
C GLN A 223 20.97 -0.77 32.48
N GLU A 224 21.12 -0.12 31.32
CA GLU A 224 22.15 0.89 31.06
C GLU A 224 21.69 2.28 31.47
N THR A 225 20.49 2.68 31.02
CA THR A 225 20.00 4.05 31.23
C THR A 225 19.27 4.23 32.56
N ARG A 226 18.89 3.12 33.23
CA ARG A 226 18.03 3.11 34.43
C ARG A 226 16.65 3.74 34.20
N GLN A 227 16.27 3.94 32.93
CA GLN A 227 14.98 4.52 32.56
C GLN A 227 13.94 3.42 32.37
N LEU A 228 12.69 3.73 32.73
CA LEU A 228 11.58 2.85 32.39
C LEU A 228 11.24 3.00 30.92
N GLU A 229 11.26 1.88 30.20
CA GLU A 229 10.95 1.82 28.78
C GLU A 229 9.86 0.78 28.52
N LEU A 230 9.01 1.06 27.54
CA LEU A 230 8.01 0.09 27.08
C LEU A 230 8.70 -1.13 26.48
N VAL A 231 8.31 -2.32 26.96
CA VAL A 231 8.85 -3.62 26.50
C VAL A 231 8.57 -3.85 25.02
N SER A 232 7.40 -3.42 24.55
CA SER A 232 7.01 -3.51 23.16
C SER A 232 7.81 -2.50 22.33
N SER A 233 8.59 -2.93 21.34
CA SER A 233 9.35 -1.97 20.51
C SER A 233 8.43 -1.07 19.67
N ASN A 234 8.92 0.11 19.26
CA ASN A 234 8.19 1.04 18.38
C ASN A 234 7.60 0.35 17.14
N ARG A 235 8.36 -0.55 16.51
CA ARG A 235 7.91 -1.32 15.34
C ARG A 235 6.71 -2.21 15.66
N VAL A 236 6.70 -2.89 16.81
CA VAL A 236 5.57 -3.74 17.25
C VAL A 236 4.34 -2.88 17.52
N ARG A 237 4.51 -1.73 18.17
CA ARG A 237 3.42 -0.78 18.48
C ARG A 237 2.78 -0.20 17.22
N VAL A 238 3.59 0.24 16.26
CA VAL A 238 3.12 0.77 14.98
C VAL A 238 2.48 -0.33 14.13
N GLY A 239 3.08 -1.53 14.07
CA GLY A 239 2.53 -2.67 13.34
C GLY A 239 1.22 -3.22 13.91
N ASN A 240 1.00 -3.07 15.23
CA ASN A 240 -0.22 -3.50 15.93
C ASN A 240 -1.00 -2.30 16.49
N ARG A 241 -1.13 -1.25 15.68
CA ARG A 241 -1.58 0.07 16.16
C ARG A 241 -2.91 0.04 16.90
N ILE A 242 -3.89 -0.75 16.44
CA ILE A 242 -5.20 -0.85 17.10
C ILE A 242 -5.09 -1.37 18.54
N ILE A 243 -4.21 -2.35 18.79
CA ILE A 243 -3.98 -2.89 20.15
C ILE A 243 -3.31 -1.82 21.01
N PHE A 244 -2.30 -1.13 20.48
CA PHE A 244 -1.62 -0.06 21.22
C PHE A 244 -2.55 1.12 21.54
N LEU A 245 -3.41 1.53 20.61
CA LEU A 245 -4.41 2.59 20.81
C LEU A 245 -5.45 2.26 21.90
N ARG A 246 -5.60 0.99 22.28
CA ARG A 246 -6.51 0.58 23.36
C ARG A 246 -5.86 0.61 24.75
N THR A 247 -4.55 0.84 24.84
CA THR A 247 -3.89 1.00 26.14
C THR A 247 -4.42 2.25 26.85
N PRO A 248 -4.63 2.21 28.18
CA PRO A 248 -5.03 3.40 28.95
C PRO A 248 -4.10 4.60 28.73
N THR A 249 -2.81 4.34 28.61
CA THR A 249 -1.76 5.33 28.31
C THR A 249 -2.03 6.06 26.99
N VAL A 250 -2.22 5.34 25.89
CA VAL A 250 -2.41 5.96 24.57
C VAL A 250 -3.80 6.58 24.43
N GLN A 251 -4.81 5.98 25.07
CA GLN A 251 -6.12 6.60 25.24
C GLN A 251 -6.03 7.98 25.91
N SER A 252 -5.12 8.14 26.88
CA SER A 252 -4.86 9.41 27.57
C SER A 252 -4.12 10.40 26.67
N ILE A 253 -3.10 9.95 25.93
CA ILE A 253 -2.36 10.77 24.95
C ILE A 253 -3.33 11.43 23.95
N PHE A 254 -4.28 10.67 23.38
CA PHE A 254 -5.19 11.19 22.38
C PHE A 254 -6.38 11.99 22.94
N ARG A 255 -6.71 11.85 24.23
CA ARG A 255 -7.59 12.81 24.92
C ARG A 255 -6.91 14.17 25.06
N ILE A 256 -5.63 14.19 25.44
CA ILE A 256 -4.82 15.42 25.49
C ILE A 256 -4.67 16.03 24.09
N ASN A 257 -4.39 15.21 23.06
CA ASN A 257 -4.35 15.66 21.66
C ASN A 257 -5.64 16.42 21.27
N SER A 258 -6.81 15.84 21.54
CA SER A 258 -8.11 16.48 21.30
C SER A 258 -8.29 17.76 22.13
N GLY A 259 -7.84 17.74 23.39
CA GLY A 259 -7.82 18.89 24.29
C GLY A 259 -7.00 20.06 23.75
N ILE A 260 -5.84 19.80 23.15
CA ILE A 260 -5.00 20.83 22.51
C ILE A 260 -5.79 21.52 21.39
N CYS A 261 -6.41 20.76 20.48
CA CYS A 261 -7.22 21.33 19.39
C CYS A 261 -8.42 22.13 19.90
N SER A 262 -9.07 21.67 20.97
CA SER A 262 -10.19 22.39 21.58
C SER A 262 -9.75 23.73 22.19
N ILE A 263 -8.64 23.74 22.94
CA ILE A 263 -8.10 24.97 23.52
C ILE A 263 -7.60 25.91 22.43
N TRP A 264 -6.94 25.39 21.40
CA TRP A 264 -6.48 26.14 20.23
C TRP A 264 -7.63 26.93 19.59
N ARG A 265 -8.72 26.22 19.20
CA ARG A 265 -9.90 26.86 18.60
C ARG A 265 -10.51 27.92 19.52
N THR A 266 -10.82 27.53 20.76
CA THR A 266 -11.51 28.42 21.71
C THR A 266 -10.72 29.69 21.96
N THR A 267 -9.40 29.58 22.16
CA THR A 267 -8.52 30.73 22.45
C THR A 267 -8.42 31.69 21.25
N LEU A 268 -8.38 31.16 20.03
CA LEU A 268 -8.30 31.96 18.82
C LEU A 268 -9.64 32.62 18.46
N GLU A 269 -10.75 31.91 18.62
CA GLU A 269 -12.11 32.45 18.45
C GLU A 269 -12.36 33.61 19.43
N GLU A 270 -11.94 33.48 20.71
CA GLU A 270 -11.99 34.55 21.70
C GLU A 270 -11.14 35.77 21.31
N LYS A 271 -10.07 35.57 20.54
CA LYS A 271 -9.22 36.63 19.96
C LYS A 271 -9.71 37.09 18.56
N GLY A 272 -10.91 36.68 18.14
CA GLY A 272 -11.55 37.14 16.90
C GLY A 272 -11.02 36.50 15.61
N PHE A 273 -10.35 35.34 15.69
CA PHE A 273 -9.93 34.61 14.49
C PHE A 273 -11.09 33.81 13.89
N ILE A 274 -11.01 33.58 12.57
CA ILE A 274 -11.97 32.79 11.79
C ILE A 274 -11.33 31.46 11.37
N GLU A 275 -11.98 30.33 11.63
CA GLU A 275 -11.55 29.02 11.11
C GLU A 275 -11.79 28.94 9.60
N ILE A 276 -10.74 28.58 8.84
CA ILE A 276 -10.79 28.42 7.39
C ILE A 276 -10.43 26.98 6.98
N HIS A 277 -10.87 26.57 5.80
CA HIS A 277 -10.62 25.24 5.25
C HIS A 277 -10.05 25.37 3.84
N THR A 278 -8.79 24.97 3.65
CA THR A 278 -8.07 25.22 2.39
C THR A 278 -7.86 23.93 1.59
N PRO A 279 -7.83 24.00 0.24
CA PRO A 279 -7.60 22.82 -0.59
C PRO A 279 -6.19 22.27 -0.35
N LYS A 280 -6.08 20.95 -0.29
CA LYS A 280 -4.80 20.23 -0.15
C LYS A 280 -4.22 19.74 -1.46
N LEU A 281 -4.93 19.95 -2.56
CA LEU A 281 -4.45 19.72 -3.92
C LEU A 281 -4.07 21.05 -4.54
N GLN A 282 -2.83 21.17 -4.99
CA GLN A 282 -2.27 22.37 -5.59
C GLN A 282 -1.85 22.11 -7.06
N PRO A 283 -1.95 23.12 -7.94
CA PRO A 283 -1.62 22.98 -9.36
C PRO A 283 -0.11 22.91 -9.61
N ALA A 284 0.72 23.39 -8.68
CA ALA A 284 2.18 23.44 -8.79
C ALA A 284 2.85 23.12 -7.45
N ALA A 285 4.14 22.78 -7.49
CA ALA A 285 4.98 22.70 -6.30
C ALA A 285 5.22 24.12 -5.76
N THR A 286 4.88 24.37 -4.50
CA THR A 286 4.79 25.72 -3.95
C THR A 286 6.03 26.19 -3.18
N GLU A 287 6.92 25.27 -2.80
CA GLU A 287 8.19 25.57 -2.11
C GLU A 287 9.35 25.10 -3.01
N SER A 288 10.30 25.98 -3.36
CA SER A 288 11.45 25.59 -4.20
C SER A 288 12.36 24.61 -3.46
N GLY A 289 12.82 23.57 -4.17
CA GLY A 289 13.80 22.62 -3.66
C GLY A 289 13.26 21.54 -2.72
N ALA A 290 12.00 21.60 -2.30
CA ALA A 290 11.41 20.55 -1.46
C ALA A 290 10.75 19.44 -2.32
N GLU A 291 10.89 18.19 -1.87
CA GLU A 291 10.18 17.08 -2.48
C GLU A 291 8.67 17.23 -2.20
N VAL A 292 7.83 17.03 -3.23
CA VAL A 292 6.36 17.13 -3.15
C VAL A 292 5.69 15.84 -3.62
N PHE A 293 4.60 15.44 -2.96
CA PHE A 293 3.81 14.29 -3.40
C PHE A 293 2.99 14.65 -4.64
N GLN A 294 3.18 13.86 -5.70
CA GLN A 294 2.44 13.99 -6.95
C GLN A 294 1.18 13.11 -6.94
N VAL A 295 0.07 13.67 -7.44
CA VAL A 295 -1.22 13.01 -7.55
C VAL A 295 -1.67 13.05 -9.01
N LYS A 296 -2.00 11.88 -9.57
CA LYS A 296 -2.63 11.79 -10.90
C LYS A 296 -4.07 12.29 -10.80
N TYR A 297 -4.34 13.44 -11.40
CA TYR A 297 -5.61 14.15 -11.27
C TYR A 297 -6.28 14.29 -12.64
N PHE A 298 -7.15 13.33 -13.03
CA PHE A 298 -7.88 13.37 -14.31
C PHE A 298 -7.02 13.57 -15.58
N GLY A 299 -5.83 12.98 -15.61
CA GLY A 299 -4.90 13.09 -16.75
C GLY A 299 -3.93 14.29 -16.67
N ARG A 300 -4.07 15.16 -15.67
CA ARG A 300 -3.06 16.16 -15.27
C ARG A 300 -2.39 15.76 -13.96
N THR A 301 -1.29 16.41 -13.62
CA THR A 301 -0.63 16.25 -12.32
C THR A 301 -1.14 17.33 -11.36
N ALA A 302 -1.43 16.93 -10.13
CA ALA A 302 -1.62 17.83 -8.99
C ALA A 302 -0.61 17.46 -7.90
N PHE A 303 -0.45 18.31 -6.90
CA PHE A 303 0.48 18.11 -5.80
C PHE A 303 -0.25 18.21 -4.46
N LEU A 304 0.21 17.48 -3.44
CA LEU A 304 -0.27 17.67 -2.08
C LEU A 304 0.40 18.89 -1.44
N ALA A 305 -0.39 19.75 -0.80
CA ALA A 305 0.08 20.98 -0.18
C ALA A 305 1.01 20.69 1.02
N GLN A 306 2.21 21.25 1.00
CA GLN A 306 3.18 21.08 2.09
C GLN A 306 2.91 21.95 3.32
N SER A 307 2.05 22.94 3.17
CA SER A 307 1.49 23.77 4.22
C SER A 307 0.31 24.57 3.62
N PRO A 308 -0.63 25.10 4.43
CA PRO A 308 -1.65 26.01 3.95
C PRO A 308 -1.13 27.45 3.76
N GLN A 309 0.20 27.66 3.73
CA GLN A 309 0.85 28.98 3.80
C GLN A 309 0.41 29.97 2.71
N LEU A 310 0.23 29.51 1.47
CA LEU A 310 -0.23 30.39 0.40
C LEU A 310 -1.70 30.80 0.61
N ALA A 311 -2.56 29.83 0.91
CA ALA A 311 -3.99 30.06 1.05
C ALA A 311 -4.31 30.97 2.25
N LYS A 312 -3.61 30.82 3.39
CA LYS A 312 -3.85 31.70 4.56
C LYS A 312 -3.44 33.15 4.28
N GLN A 313 -2.35 33.40 3.56
CA GLN A 313 -1.96 34.77 3.13
C GLN A 313 -2.95 35.38 2.14
N MET A 314 -3.39 34.61 1.14
CA MET A 314 -4.44 35.07 0.21
C MET A 314 -5.73 35.40 0.93
N THR A 315 -6.06 34.67 2.01
CA THR A 315 -7.24 34.93 2.83
C THR A 315 -7.09 36.22 3.64
N ILE A 316 -5.90 36.54 4.13
CA ILE A 316 -5.61 37.85 4.72
C ILE A 316 -5.79 38.97 3.70
N SER A 317 -5.31 38.77 2.47
CA SER A 317 -5.54 39.71 1.36
C SER A 317 -7.02 39.84 0.96
N ALA A 318 -7.88 38.91 1.38
CA ALA A 318 -9.31 38.93 1.16
C ALA A 318 -10.10 39.51 2.36
N ASP A 319 -9.45 40.34 3.17
CA ASP A 319 -10.03 41.09 4.31
C ASP A 319 -10.56 40.25 5.49
N PHE A 320 -10.15 38.98 5.63
CA PHE A 320 -10.55 38.18 6.78
C PHE A 320 -9.89 38.62 8.11
N GLY A 321 -8.82 39.41 8.04
CA GLY A 321 -8.12 39.99 9.18
C GLY A 321 -7.31 39.00 10.03
N ARG A 322 -7.94 37.95 10.57
CA ARG A 322 -7.33 36.93 11.45
C ARG A 322 -7.91 35.56 11.13
N VAL A 323 -7.07 34.60 10.73
CA VAL A 323 -7.53 33.27 10.32
C VAL A 323 -6.71 32.16 10.94
N PHE A 324 -7.34 31.00 11.13
CA PHE A 324 -6.64 29.78 11.52
C PHE A 324 -7.17 28.56 10.76
N GLU A 325 -6.36 27.52 10.68
CA GLU A 325 -6.75 26.22 10.12
C GLU A 325 -6.19 25.08 10.98
N ILE A 326 -7.00 24.02 11.14
CA ILE A 326 -6.55 22.73 11.65
C ILE A 326 -6.72 21.71 10.52
N GLY A 327 -5.61 21.23 9.95
CA GLY A 327 -5.70 20.39 8.74
C GLY A 327 -4.46 19.55 8.47
N PRO A 328 -4.56 18.59 7.52
CA PRO A 328 -3.43 17.75 7.16
C PRO A 328 -2.36 18.55 6.41
N VAL A 329 -1.11 18.21 6.69
CA VAL A 329 0.09 18.78 6.10
C VAL A 329 1.00 17.65 5.64
N PHE A 330 1.59 17.80 4.44
CA PHE A 330 2.35 16.74 3.78
C PHE A 330 3.82 17.10 3.59
N ARG A 331 4.72 16.17 3.90
CA ARG A 331 6.17 16.31 3.76
C ARG A 331 6.69 15.10 3.02
N ALA A 332 7.26 15.30 1.83
CA ALA A 332 7.62 14.19 0.95
C ALA A 332 9.08 13.77 1.06
N GLU A 333 9.87 14.42 1.93
CA GLU A 333 11.26 14.07 2.16
C GLU A 333 11.39 12.63 2.68
N ASP A 334 12.34 11.85 2.12
CA ASP A 334 12.65 10.48 2.58
C ASP A 334 13.44 10.50 3.92
N SER A 335 12.82 11.08 4.95
CA SER A 335 13.40 11.19 6.29
C SER A 335 12.68 10.27 7.27
N ASN A 336 13.37 9.19 7.67
CA ASN A 336 12.83 8.22 8.61
C ASN A 336 13.48 8.35 10.00
N THR A 337 13.16 9.43 10.71
CA THR A 337 13.66 9.69 12.06
C THR A 337 12.55 9.53 13.12
N HIS A 338 12.88 9.66 14.40
CA HIS A 338 11.91 9.67 15.50
C HIS A 338 11.11 10.98 15.60
N ARG A 339 11.36 11.96 14.71
CA ARG A 339 10.79 13.32 14.77
C ARG A 339 9.98 13.70 13.54
N HIS A 340 10.07 12.93 12.45
CA HIS A 340 9.44 13.25 11.18
C HIS A 340 8.28 12.30 10.87
N LEU A 341 7.25 12.87 10.25
CA LEU A 341 6.12 12.18 9.62
C LEU A 341 5.96 12.75 8.21
N THR A 342 5.46 11.94 7.28
CA THR A 342 5.16 12.38 5.91
C THR A 342 3.76 13.00 5.77
N GLU A 343 2.88 12.71 6.73
CA GLU A 343 1.56 13.32 6.90
C GLU A 343 1.36 13.58 8.40
N TYR A 344 1.04 14.83 8.74
CA TYR A 344 0.78 15.27 10.12
C TYR A 344 -0.31 16.34 10.15
N THR A 345 -0.76 16.73 11.35
CA THR A 345 -1.79 17.75 11.52
C THR A 345 -1.15 19.10 11.83
N GLY A 346 -1.34 20.07 10.93
CA GLY A 346 -0.95 21.47 11.14
C GLY A 346 -2.01 22.23 11.93
N LEU A 347 -1.54 23.08 12.83
CA LEU A 347 -2.28 24.15 13.50
C LEU A 347 -1.71 25.48 13.00
N ASP A 348 -2.38 26.08 12.02
CA ASP A 348 -1.89 27.23 11.30
C ASP A 348 -2.65 28.48 11.69
N ILE A 349 -1.94 29.61 11.83
CA ILE A 349 -2.55 30.93 11.92
C ILE A 349 -1.90 31.91 10.94
N GLU A 350 -2.66 32.92 10.55
CA GLU A 350 -2.16 34.14 9.90
C GLU A 350 -3.03 35.32 10.35
N MET A 351 -2.43 36.49 10.54
CA MET A 351 -3.15 37.71 10.91
C MET A 351 -2.52 38.95 10.30
N ALA A 352 -3.37 39.92 9.95
CA ALA A 352 -2.94 41.28 9.67
C ALA A 352 -2.30 41.90 10.93
N ILE A 353 -1.25 42.70 10.72
CA ILE A 353 -0.49 43.38 11.78
C ILE A 353 -0.51 44.90 11.54
N GLU A 354 -0.46 45.66 12.61
CA GLU A 354 -0.51 47.13 12.53
C GLU A 354 0.89 47.77 12.62
N ARG A 355 1.76 47.25 13.49
CA ARG A 355 3.11 47.81 13.72
C ARG A 355 4.20 46.88 13.21
N ASP A 356 4.30 45.69 13.80
CA ASP A 356 5.31 44.70 13.48
C ASP A 356 4.87 43.28 13.90
N TYR A 357 5.64 42.28 13.51
CA TYR A 357 5.31 40.87 13.72
C TYR A 357 5.40 40.41 15.18
N HIS A 358 5.93 41.21 16.11
CA HIS A 358 5.85 40.90 17.53
C HIS A 358 4.38 40.85 18.00
N GLU A 359 3.46 41.53 17.31
CA GLU A 359 2.01 41.40 17.58
C GLU A 359 1.51 39.97 17.36
N ALA A 360 1.92 39.32 16.27
CA ALA A 360 1.60 37.92 16.02
C ALA A 360 2.33 37.00 17.00
N MET A 361 3.61 37.29 17.29
CA MET A 361 4.40 36.56 18.28
C MET A 361 3.75 36.55 19.66
N ASP A 362 3.24 37.70 20.13
CA ASP A 362 2.53 37.85 21.41
C ASP A 362 1.26 36.97 21.44
N VAL A 363 0.48 36.99 20.36
CA VAL A 363 -0.72 36.15 20.23
C VAL A 363 -0.37 34.66 20.28
N ILE A 364 0.69 34.24 19.61
CA ILE A 364 1.15 32.84 19.59
C ILE A 364 1.68 32.42 20.96
N ASP A 365 2.43 33.29 21.63
CA ASP A 365 2.96 33.04 22.97
C ASP A 365 1.83 32.82 24.00
N ASP A 366 0.84 33.72 24.00
CA ASP A 366 -0.38 33.61 24.81
C ASP A 366 -1.15 32.31 24.52
N LEU A 367 -1.27 31.94 23.24
CA LEU A 367 -1.98 30.76 22.79
C LEU A 367 -1.32 29.48 23.31
N LEU A 368 0.01 29.36 23.17
CA LEU A 368 0.76 28.21 23.66
C LEU A 368 0.71 28.09 25.17
N LYS A 369 0.87 29.21 25.91
CA LYS A 369 0.69 29.23 27.38
C LYS A 369 -0.73 28.82 27.79
N SER A 370 -1.75 29.24 27.04
CA SER A 370 -3.14 28.86 27.29
C SER A 370 -3.35 27.35 27.09
N ILE A 371 -2.71 26.76 26.08
CA ILE A 371 -2.69 25.31 25.86
C ILE A 371 -2.01 24.61 27.05
N PHE A 372 -0.79 25.00 27.43
CA PHE A 372 -0.08 24.37 28.54
C PHE A 372 -0.89 24.42 29.83
N LYS A 373 -1.39 25.61 30.20
CA LYS A 373 -2.23 25.81 31.38
C LYS A 373 -3.52 24.98 31.31
N GLY A 374 -4.17 24.95 30.16
CA GLY A 374 -5.41 24.20 29.94
C GLY A 374 -5.20 22.69 30.07
N ILE A 375 -4.12 22.15 29.50
CA ILE A 375 -3.79 20.73 29.58
C ILE A 375 -3.47 20.31 31.01
N TYR A 376 -2.55 21.02 31.68
CA TYR A 376 -2.17 20.69 33.06
C TYR A 376 -3.31 20.85 34.06
N LYS A 377 -4.26 21.77 33.81
CA LYS A 377 -5.44 21.96 34.65
C LYS A 377 -6.53 20.92 34.41
N LYS A 378 -6.84 20.59 33.15
CA LYS A 378 -8.01 19.75 32.79
C LYS A 378 -7.69 18.26 32.69
N TYR A 379 -6.45 17.89 32.33
CA TYR A 379 -6.07 16.51 31.98
C TYR A 379 -5.01 15.94 32.93
N ARG A 380 -5.06 16.34 34.21
CA ARG A 380 -4.07 15.91 35.21
C ARG A 380 -4.03 14.39 35.37
N LYS A 381 -5.21 13.76 35.40
CA LYS A 381 -5.37 12.30 35.50
C LYS A 381 -4.69 11.57 34.34
N GLU A 382 -4.94 12.01 33.12
CA GLU A 382 -4.33 11.48 31.90
C GLU A 382 -2.81 11.65 31.92
N LEU A 383 -2.31 12.84 32.29
CA LEU A 383 -0.89 13.11 32.37
C LEU A 383 -0.18 12.20 33.38
N ASP A 384 -0.76 12.00 34.56
CA ASP A 384 -0.16 11.18 35.61
C ASP A 384 -0.14 9.70 35.19
N LEU A 385 -1.17 9.23 34.50
CA LEU A 385 -1.17 7.90 33.90
C LEU A 385 -0.08 7.76 32.83
N ILE A 386 0.07 8.74 31.94
CA ILE A 386 1.11 8.72 30.90
C ILE A 386 2.50 8.65 31.52
N LYS A 387 2.75 9.38 32.62
CA LYS A 387 4.03 9.36 33.35
C LYS A 387 4.41 7.99 33.92
N THR A 388 3.45 7.09 34.13
CA THR A 388 3.74 5.71 34.55
C THR A 388 4.40 4.86 33.44
N ARG A 389 4.35 5.32 32.19
CA ARG A 389 4.92 4.65 31.01
C ARG A 389 5.96 5.47 30.26
N PHE A 390 5.79 6.80 30.27
CA PHE A 390 6.72 7.77 29.73
C PHE A 390 7.11 8.72 30.87
N PRO A 391 8.04 8.35 31.76
CA PRO A 391 8.41 9.22 32.88
C PRO A 391 8.96 10.56 32.39
N HIS A 392 8.38 11.66 32.88
CA HIS A 392 8.82 13.02 32.57
C HIS A 392 8.34 14.02 33.64
N ASP A 393 9.09 15.11 33.77
CA ASP A 393 8.69 16.27 34.57
C ASP A 393 7.64 17.11 33.85
N ASP A 394 6.78 17.79 34.61
CA ASP A 394 5.89 18.79 34.03
C ASP A 394 6.70 19.88 33.31
N LEU A 395 6.16 20.38 32.21
CA LEU A 395 6.78 21.45 31.43
C LEU A 395 6.85 22.71 32.27
N VAL A 396 8.01 23.36 32.31
CA VAL A 396 8.18 24.64 32.99
C VAL A 396 8.14 25.78 31.98
N TRP A 397 7.24 26.73 32.19
CA TRP A 397 7.23 28.01 31.49
C TRP A 397 7.03 29.14 32.49
N ILE A 398 7.51 30.34 32.15
CA ILE A 398 7.42 31.54 32.99
C ILE A 398 6.49 32.57 32.35
N GLU A 399 6.03 33.55 33.16
CA GLU A 399 5.07 34.57 32.71
C GLU A 399 5.63 35.40 31.55
N GLU A 400 6.85 35.91 31.69
CA GLU A 400 7.56 36.61 30.63
C GLU A 400 8.45 35.62 29.86
N THR A 401 8.02 35.23 28.66
CA THR A 401 8.77 34.26 27.84
C THR A 401 10.11 34.87 27.42
N PRO A 402 11.25 34.19 27.64
CA PRO A 402 12.53 34.65 27.13
C PRO A 402 12.50 34.73 25.60
N ARG A 403 12.78 35.93 25.08
CA ARG A 403 12.96 36.21 23.65
C ARG A 403 14.42 36.53 23.42
N LEU A 404 15.10 35.69 22.67
CA LEU A 404 16.52 35.86 22.35
C LEU A 404 16.62 36.17 20.86
N ALA A 405 17.41 37.17 20.47
CA ALA A 405 17.81 37.28 19.07
C ALA A 405 18.68 36.08 18.69
N PHE A 406 18.67 35.65 17.42
CA PHE A 406 19.43 34.51 16.94
C PHE A 406 20.92 34.64 17.30
N LYS A 407 21.50 35.83 17.08
CA LYS A 407 22.87 36.17 17.51
C LYS A 407 23.12 35.92 19.00
N GLN A 408 22.18 36.25 19.88
CA GLN A 408 22.29 35.99 21.32
C GLN A 408 22.22 34.49 21.63
N GLY A 409 21.42 33.73 20.89
CA GLY A 409 21.37 32.26 20.99
C GLY A 409 22.70 31.62 20.58
N ILE A 410 23.28 32.10 19.48
CA ILE A 410 24.60 31.67 18.99
C ILE A 410 25.71 32.04 19.98
N GLU A 411 25.68 33.27 20.52
CA GLU A 411 26.62 33.70 21.57
C GLU A 411 26.53 32.80 22.81
N LEU A 412 25.32 32.44 23.24
CA LEU A 412 25.10 31.53 24.38
C LEU A 412 25.66 30.13 24.10
N LEU A 413 25.45 29.60 22.90
CA LEU A 413 26.00 28.31 22.45
C LEU A 413 27.53 28.33 22.44
N ASN A 414 28.13 29.31 21.76
CA ASN A 414 29.57 29.44 21.61
C ASN A 414 30.27 29.68 22.96
N SER A 415 29.65 30.48 23.84
CA SER A 415 30.14 30.70 25.21
C SER A 415 30.13 29.43 26.08
N SER A 416 29.30 28.45 25.74
CA SER A 416 29.27 27.16 26.43
C SER A 416 30.38 26.20 25.99
N GLY A 417 31.17 26.57 24.97
CA GLY A 417 32.17 25.72 24.33
C GLY A 417 31.57 24.68 23.38
N TRP A 418 30.34 24.89 22.90
CA TRP A 418 29.73 24.00 21.91
C TRP A 418 30.42 24.15 20.55
N THR A 419 30.65 23.02 19.89
CA THR A 419 31.11 22.97 18.49
C THR A 419 30.29 21.94 17.71
N ASP A 420 30.28 22.09 16.40
CA ASP A 420 29.71 21.10 15.48
C ASP A 420 30.58 19.82 15.41
N ASP A 421 30.25 18.91 14.48
CA ASP A 421 31.02 17.67 14.26
C ASP A 421 32.41 17.90 13.64
N SER A 422 32.65 19.08 13.06
CA SER A 422 33.92 19.50 12.47
C SER A 422 34.81 20.22 13.48
N GLY A 423 34.29 20.54 14.67
CA GLY A 423 35.00 21.32 15.69
C GLY A 423 34.86 22.83 15.53
N GLU A 424 33.96 23.29 14.66
CA GLU A 424 33.70 24.70 14.40
C GLU A 424 32.60 25.26 15.32
N PRO A 425 32.68 26.55 15.72
CA PRO A 425 31.62 27.20 16.50
C PRO A 425 30.34 27.37 15.69
N ALA A 426 29.23 27.62 16.37
CA ALA A 426 27.95 27.92 15.71
C ALA A 426 28.04 29.25 14.95
N SER A 427 27.52 29.26 13.71
CA SER A 427 27.49 30.43 12.82
C SER A 427 26.27 31.30 13.08
N GLU A 428 26.43 32.62 12.97
CA GLU A 428 25.32 33.59 13.03
C GLU A 428 24.51 33.66 11.72
N PHE A 429 25.02 33.08 10.64
CA PHE A 429 24.47 33.21 9.29
C PHE A 429 23.97 31.88 8.71
N GLU A 430 23.97 30.82 9.50
CA GLU A 430 23.50 29.49 9.12
C GLU A 430 22.45 29.00 10.10
N ASP A 431 21.65 28.03 9.68
CA ASP A 431 20.62 27.44 10.53
C ASP A 431 21.20 26.56 11.65
N LEU A 432 20.44 26.37 12.72
CA LEU A 432 20.86 25.54 13.84
C LEU A 432 20.75 24.06 13.50
N SER A 433 21.85 23.32 13.68
CA SER A 433 21.77 21.86 13.72
C SER A 433 20.92 21.41 14.91
N THR A 434 20.27 20.25 14.80
CA THR A 434 19.50 19.67 15.92
C THR A 434 20.27 19.54 17.23
N ARG A 435 21.56 19.24 17.17
CA ARG A 435 22.41 19.20 18.37
C ARG A 435 22.58 20.57 19.00
N ALA A 436 22.70 21.61 18.16
CA ALA A 436 22.77 22.99 18.62
C ALA A 436 21.45 23.41 19.26
N GLU A 437 20.29 23.09 18.66
CA GLU A 437 18.96 23.37 19.24
C GLU A 437 18.82 22.77 20.65
N ILE A 438 19.13 21.47 20.78
CA ILE A 438 19.02 20.74 22.05
C ILE A 438 19.95 21.37 23.09
N ARG A 439 21.19 21.68 22.72
CA ARG A 439 22.15 22.31 23.63
C ARG A 439 21.71 23.71 24.04
N LEU A 440 21.21 24.52 23.10
CA LEU A 440 20.70 25.86 23.38
C LEU A 440 19.54 25.78 24.37
N GLY A 441 18.60 24.84 24.19
CA GLY A 441 17.51 24.61 25.12
C GLY A 441 17.97 24.25 26.53
N GLN A 442 19.04 23.44 26.67
CA GLN A 442 19.63 23.15 27.98
C GLN A 442 20.20 24.42 28.63
N LEU A 443 20.94 25.24 27.87
CA LEU A 443 21.50 26.49 28.37
C LEU A 443 20.42 27.50 28.76
N VAL A 444 19.34 27.59 27.98
CA VAL A 444 18.18 28.42 28.29
C VAL A 444 17.51 27.92 29.57
N LYS A 445 17.34 26.61 29.75
CA LYS A 445 16.81 26.03 30.98
C LYS A 445 17.71 26.30 32.19
N GLU A 446 19.02 26.19 32.02
CA GLU A 446 20.00 26.48 33.09
C GLU A 446 19.95 27.95 33.50
N LYS A 447 19.91 28.88 32.54
CA LYS A 447 19.97 30.33 32.75
C LYS A 447 18.64 30.96 33.16
N TYR A 448 17.56 30.64 32.42
CA TYR A 448 16.24 31.26 32.56
C TYR A 448 15.20 30.38 33.26
N LYS A 449 15.56 29.13 33.62
CA LYS A 449 14.68 28.19 34.36
C LYS A 449 13.36 27.89 33.66
N THR A 450 13.36 27.84 32.33
CA THR A 450 12.19 27.53 31.49
C THR A 450 12.52 26.45 30.45
N ASP A 451 11.55 25.61 30.12
CA ASP A 451 11.60 24.67 28.99
C ASP A 451 11.08 25.32 27.68
N TYR A 452 10.55 26.54 27.75
CA TYR A 452 9.86 27.23 26.66
C TYR A 452 10.45 28.63 26.43
N TYR A 453 10.83 28.93 25.18
CA TYR A 453 11.43 30.19 24.77
C TYR A 453 11.22 30.47 23.27
N ILE A 454 11.49 31.72 22.87
CA ILE A 454 11.41 32.18 21.48
C ILE A 454 12.79 32.64 21.04
N LEU A 455 13.23 32.17 19.87
CA LEU A 455 14.42 32.67 19.18
C LEU A 455 13.94 33.54 18.02
N ASP A 456 14.35 34.79 17.98
CA ASP A 456 13.90 35.82 17.05
C ASP A 456 15.04 36.24 16.10
N LYS A 457 14.74 36.92 15.01
CA LYS A 457 15.74 37.48 14.07
C LYS A 457 16.67 36.43 13.47
N PHE A 458 16.10 35.40 12.84
CA PHE A 458 16.86 34.35 12.14
C PHE A 458 17.60 34.88 10.90
N PRO A 459 18.65 34.18 10.44
CA PRO A 459 19.37 34.54 9.23
C PRO A 459 18.54 34.28 7.97
N LYS A 460 18.70 35.14 6.96
CA LYS A 460 18.03 35.09 5.65
C LYS A 460 18.23 33.74 4.93
N SER A 461 19.39 33.11 5.13
CA SER A 461 19.77 31.82 4.52
C SER A 461 18.90 30.64 4.97
N ALA A 462 18.33 30.71 6.18
CA ALA A 462 17.52 29.65 6.78
C ALA A 462 16.02 29.79 6.47
N ARG A 463 15.59 30.86 5.79
CA ARG A 463 14.17 31.24 5.70
C ARG A 463 13.62 31.23 4.27
N PRO A 464 12.32 30.87 4.10
CA PRO A 464 11.66 30.89 2.80
C PRO A 464 11.62 32.28 2.16
N PHE A 465 11.45 32.31 0.83
CA PHE A 465 11.45 33.54 0.03
C PHE A 465 10.41 34.59 0.46
N TYR A 466 9.27 34.14 1.00
CA TYR A 466 8.18 35.01 1.43
C TYR A 466 8.42 35.69 2.80
N THR A 467 9.57 35.44 3.44
CA THR A 467 9.90 36.01 4.75
C THR A 467 10.42 37.44 4.59
N HIS A 468 9.86 38.37 5.36
CA HIS A 468 10.28 39.77 5.34
C HIS A 468 11.70 39.91 5.92
N LEU A 469 12.57 40.68 5.25
CA LEU A 469 13.91 40.98 5.75
C LEU A 469 13.85 41.92 6.96
N ASP A 470 14.84 41.83 7.84
CA ASP A 470 15.00 42.82 8.88
C ASP A 470 15.36 44.18 8.24
N LYS A 471 14.83 45.27 8.81
CA LYS A 471 15.00 46.62 8.28
C LYS A 471 16.39 47.21 8.56
N ASP A 472 17.06 46.71 9.60
CA ASP A 472 18.33 47.22 10.12
C ASP A 472 19.52 46.37 9.61
N ASP A 473 19.33 45.07 9.32
CA ASP A 473 20.36 44.16 8.77
C ASP A 473 19.72 43.12 7.82
N ASP A 474 19.91 43.27 6.51
CA ASP A 474 19.27 42.43 5.47
C ASP A 474 19.79 40.98 5.41
N GLN A 475 20.82 40.66 6.20
CA GLN A 475 21.27 39.30 6.44
C GLN A 475 20.34 38.54 7.39
N PHE A 476 19.43 39.23 8.08
CA PHE A 476 18.44 38.66 9.00
C PHE A 476 17.02 38.93 8.54
N THR A 477 16.08 38.26 9.17
CA THR A 477 14.66 38.30 8.83
C THR A 477 13.78 38.61 10.03
N ASN A 478 12.59 39.15 9.76
CA ASN A 478 11.50 39.30 10.73
C ASN A 478 10.80 37.96 10.96
N SER A 479 11.56 36.96 11.42
CA SER A 479 11.07 35.61 11.68
C SER A 479 11.60 35.09 13.00
N PHE A 480 10.84 34.18 13.59
CA PHE A 480 11.13 33.57 14.87
C PHE A 480 10.79 32.09 14.86
N ASP A 481 11.48 31.34 15.71
CA ASP A 481 11.11 29.98 16.06
C ASP A 481 10.78 29.90 17.54
N ILE A 482 9.86 29.02 17.86
CA ILE A 482 9.47 28.74 19.24
C ILE A 482 9.93 27.33 19.59
N PHE A 483 10.56 27.21 20.75
CA PHE A 483 11.18 25.99 21.23
C PHE A 483 10.50 25.49 22.50
N VAL A 484 10.32 24.17 22.56
CA VAL A 484 9.89 23.43 23.75
C VAL A 484 10.90 22.32 24.01
N ARG A 485 11.51 22.31 25.20
CA ARG A 485 12.57 21.35 25.59
C ARG A 485 13.74 21.31 24.59
N GLY A 486 14.14 22.48 24.08
CA GLY A 486 15.26 22.61 23.14
C GLY A 486 15.01 22.02 21.76
N GLN A 487 13.74 21.90 21.37
CA GLN A 487 13.37 21.45 20.03
C GLN A 487 12.30 22.38 19.45
N GLU A 488 12.42 22.70 18.17
CA GLU A 488 11.48 23.54 17.45
C GLU A 488 10.08 22.89 17.43
N ILE A 489 9.06 23.71 17.72
CA ILE A 489 7.64 23.37 17.51
C ILE A 489 6.96 24.19 16.41
N THR A 490 7.49 25.37 16.09
CA THR A 490 6.96 26.22 15.05
C THR A 490 7.97 27.24 14.57
N THR A 491 7.90 27.52 13.27
CA THR A 491 8.49 28.66 12.60
C THR A 491 7.39 29.68 12.28
N GLY A 492 7.62 30.95 12.61
CA GLY A 492 6.72 32.07 12.33
C GLY A 492 7.45 33.31 11.86
N GLY A 493 6.70 34.32 11.42
CA GLY A 493 7.30 35.60 11.03
C GLY A 493 6.40 36.47 10.17
N GLN A 494 6.91 37.67 9.90
CA GLN A 494 6.32 38.61 8.96
C GLN A 494 6.47 38.10 7.53
N ARG A 495 5.40 38.24 6.75
CA ARG A 495 5.40 37.95 5.32
C ARG A 495 5.63 39.21 4.51
N ILE A 496 6.20 39.05 3.33
CA ILE A 496 6.31 40.14 2.36
C ILE A 496 4.93 40.38 1.77
N ASN A 497 4.37 41.57 2.02
CA ASN A 497 3.08 41.98 1.44
C ASN A 497 3.25 42.83 0.17
N ASP A 498 4.44 43.40 -0.08
CA ASP A 498 4.72 44.16 -1.30
C ASP A 498 4.98 43.21 -2.49
N PRO A 499 4.20 43.29 -3.58
CA PRO A 499 4.31 42.36 -4.71
C PRO A 499 5.63 42.50 -5.48
N HIS A 500 6.27 43.68 -5.49
CA HIS A 500 7.55 43.88 -6.17
C HIS A 500 8.69 43.20 -5.43
N ILE A 501 8.75 43.39 -4.10
CA ILE A 501 9.75 42.74 -3.24
C ILE A 501 9.54 41.22 -3.26
N LEU A 502 8.29 40.76 -3.16
CA LEU A 502 7.98 39.33 -3.20
C LEU A 502 8.47 38.69 -4.51
N LYS A 503 8.22 39.35 -5.65
CA LYS A 503 8.66 38.89 -6.97
C LYS A 503 10.18 38.83 -7.10
N GLU A 504 10.91 39.76 -6.49
CA GLU A 504 12.37 39.74 -6.44
C GLU A 504 12.87 38.54 -5.64
N ARG A 505 12.33 38.34 -4.42
CA ARG A 505 12.72 37.23 -3.54
C ARG A 505 12.38 35.87 -4.13
N MET A 506 11.25 35.74 -4.84
CA MET A 506 10.91 34.53 -5.58
C MET A 506 11.98 34.19 -6.63
N LYS A 507 12.42 35.19 -7.42
CA LYS A 507 13.49 34.99 -8.42
C LYS A 507 14.82 34.62 -7.78
N GLU A 508 15.20 35.25 -6.67
CA GLU A 508 16.40 34.90 -5.91
C GLU A 508 16.35 33.44 -5.43
N ALA A 509 15.18 32.95 -5.02
CA ALA A 509 14.96 31.58 -4.56
C ALA A 509 14.71 30.56 -5.68
N GLY A 510 14.82 30.98 -6.95
CA GLY A 510 14.60 30.12 -8.12
C GLY A 510 13.14 29.74 -8.36
N VAL A 511 12.18 30.47 -7.77
CA VAL A 511 10.74 30.29 -7.99
C VAL A 511 10.29 31.23 -9.11
N ASP A 512 9.69 30.69 -10.18
CA ASP A 512 9.09 31.49 -11.25
C ASP A 512 7.71 32.03 -10.81
N PRO A 513 7.54 33.36 -10.65
CA PRO A 513 6.26 33.97 -10.26
C PRO A 513 5.11 33.63 -11.21
N SER A 514 5.38 33.32 -12.48
CA SER A 514 4.34 32.95 -13.44
C SER A 514 3.65 31.62 -13.12
N THR A 515 4.29 30.76 -12.33
CA THR A 515 3.69 29.49 -11.88
C THR A 515 2.74 29.65 -10.69
N MET A 516 2.69 30.85 -10.10
CA MET A 516 1.92 31.19 -8.90
C MET A 516 1.04 32.44 -9.11
N GLU A 517 0.43 32.56 -10.28
CA GLU A 517 -0.35 33.75 -10.68
C GLU A 517 -1.43 34.12 -9.64
N GLU A 518 -2.19 33.14 -9.16
CA GLU A 518 -3.26 33.36 -8.16
C GLU A 518 -2.71 33.89 -6.83
N TYR A 519 -1.56 33.36 -6.39
CA TYR A 519 -0.91 33.82 -5.16
C TYR A 519 -0.39 35.25 -5.32
N MET A 520 0.30 35.56 -6.43
CA MET A 520 0.82 36.91 -6.70
C MET A 520 -0.30 37.95 -6.82
N GLN A 521 -1.40 37.58 -7.47
CA GLN A 521 -2.55 38.44 -7.68
C GLN A 521 -3.15 38.94 -6.36
N ALA A 522 -3.15 38.12 -5.31
CA ALA A 522 -3.58 38.54 -3.98
C ALA A 522 -2.79 39.78 -3.50
N PHE A 523 -1.46 39.75 -3.59
CA PHE A 523 -0.62 40.88 -3.17
C PHE A 523 -0.74 42.09 -4.10
N GLU A 524 -0.89 41.88 -5.40
CA GLU A 524 -1.10 42.94 -6.38
C GLU A 524 -2.43 43.70 -6.17
N TRP A 525 -3.41 43.06 -5.55
CA TRP A 525 -4.70 43.67 -5.19
C TRP A 525 -4.69 44.37 -3.82
N GLY A 526 -3.54 44.42 -3.15
CA GLY A 526 -3.34 45.20 -1.93
C GLY A 526 -3.43 44.34 -0.67
N ALA A 527 -2.44 43.47 -0.45
CA ALA A 527 -2.34 42.73 0.80
C ALA A 527 -1.84 43.64 1.96
N PRO A 528 -2.51 43.64 3.14
CA PRO A 528 -2.00 44.35 4.31
C PRO A 528 -0.72 43.68 4.84
N PRO A 529 0.12 44.36 5.62
CA PRO A 529 1.18 43.70 6.39
C PRO A 529 0.58 42.59 7.26
N HIS A 530 1.23 41.43 7.28
CA HIS A 530 0.72 40.27 8.02
C HIS A 530 1.85 39.36 8.49
N ALA A 531 1.54 38.58 9.51
CA ALA A 531 2.42 37.59 10.11
C ALA A 531 1.62 36.38 10.61
N GLY A 532 2.31 35.26 10.73
CA GLY A 532 1.69 34.00 11.15
C GLY A 532 2.71 32.93 11.44
N CYS A 533 2.22 31.75 11.77
CA CYS A 533 3.04 30.55 12.01
C CYS A 533 2.26 29.28 11.65
N GLY A 534 2.98 28.17 11.54
CA GLY A 534 2.40 26.83 11.44
C GLY A 534 2.98 25.95 12.54
N VAL A 535 2.13 25.31 13.34
CA VAL A 535 2.53 24.48 14.47
C VAL A 535 2.15 23.03 14.19
N GLY A 536 3.09 22.08 14.33
CA GLY A 536 2.76 20.66 14.23
C GLY A 536 2.07 20.15 15.50
N LEU A 537 0.81 19.70 15.41
CA LEU A 537 0.05 19.19 16.55
C LEU A 537 0.77 18.01 17.23
N GLU A 538 1.20 17.04 16.42
CA GLU A 538 1.91 15.86 16.91
C GLU A 538 3.25 16.24 17.55
N ARG A 539 3.89 17.31 17.07
CA ARG A 539 5.16 17.82 17.60
C ARG A 539 4.98 18.45 18.98
N VAL A 540 3.96 19.28 19.16
CA VAL A 540 3.59 19.86 20.46
C VAL A 540 3.28 18.75 21.46
N LEU A 541 2.45 17.78 21.06
CA LEU A 541 2.08 16.66 21.94
C LEU A 541 3.29 15.78 22.30
N PHE A 542 4.15 15.49 21.32
CA PHE A 542 5.38 14.72 21.50
C PHE A 542 6.32 15.34 22.54
N LEU A 543 6.52 16.67 22.49
CA LEU A 543 7.42 17.39 23.40
C LEU A 543 6.79 17.70 24.77
N LEU A 544 5.49 18.01 24.79
CA LEU A 544 4.75 18.25 26.04
C LEU A 544 4.79 17.01 26.95
N LEU A 545 4.59 15.83 26.36
CA LEU A 545 4.51 14.54 27.05
C LEU A 545 5.81 13.72 27.03
N ASN A 546 6.86 14.24 26.38
CA ASN A 546 8.16 13.59 26.22
C ASN A 546 8.07 12.13 25.71
N LEU A 547 7.39 11.90 24.58
CA LEU A 547 7.03 10.54 24.13
C LEU A 547 8.15 9.74 23.44
N GLY A 548 9.36 10.30 23.33
CA GLY A 548 10.55 9.67 22.70
C GLY A 548 10.49 9.51 21.18
N ASP A 549 9.32 9.26 20.60
CA ASP A 549 9.08 9.16 19.14
C ASP A 549 7.75 9.83 18.76
N ILE A 550 7.75 10.65 17.70
CA ILE A 550 6.57 11.37 17.20
C ILE A 550 5.45 10.42 16.76
N ARG A 551 5.76 9.18 16.36
CA ARG A 551 4.76 8.17 16.01
C ARG A 551 3.89 7.76 17.19
N ASN A 552 4.31 8.02 18.43
CA ASN A 552 3.47 7.86 19.61
C ASN A 552 2.41 8.97 19.71
N ALA A 553 2.68 10.15 19.15
CA ALA A 553 1.77 11.30 19.10
C ALA A 553 0.80 11.31 17.91
N SER A 554 0.94 10.41 16.92
CA SER A 554 0.06 10.30 15.75
C SER A 554 -0.83 9.06 15.82
N LEU A 555 -2.15 9.18 15.65
CA LEU A 555 -3.10 8.06 15.73
C LEU A 555 -2.73 6.91 14.79
N TYR A 556 -2.44 7.23 13.53
CA TYR A 556 -2.03 6.30 12.49
C TYR A 556 -0.86 6.91 11.71
N PRO A 557 0.38 6.78 12.20
CA PRO A 557 1.52 7.48 11.64
C PRO A 557 1.74 7.14 10.16
N ARG A 558 2.22 8.13 9.40
CA ARG A 558 2.74 7.99 8.04
C ARG A 558 4.19 8.46 8.02
N ASP A 559 5.05 7.62 7.48
CA ASP A 559 6.47 7.85 7.26
C ASP A 559 6.88 7.18 5.92
N PRO A 560 8.13 7.34 5.45
CA PRO A 560 8.53 6.77 4.16
C PRO A 560 8.44 5.23 4.06
N LYS A 561 8.35 4.52 5.20
CA LYS A 561 8.17 3.06 5.23
C LYS A 561 6.71 2.62 5.37
N SER A 562 5.80 3.59 5.49
CA SER A 562 4.37 3.36 5.52
C SER A 562 3.85 3.01 4.14
N LEU A 563 2.75 2.25 4.07
CA LEU A 563 2.15 1.79 2.81
C LEU A 563 3.14 1.04 1.89
N PRO A 564 3.86 0.01 2.39
CA PRO A 564 4.79 -0.74 1.56
C PRO A 564 4.05 -1.31 0.35
N GLU A 565 4.69 -1.24 -0.81
CA GLU A 565 4.17 -1.86 -2.02
C GLU A 565 3.87 -3.34 -1.70
N LYS A 566 2.59 -3.71 -1.78
CA LYS A 566 2.23 -5.12 -1.69
C LYS A 566 2.77 -5.75 -2.95
N ALA A 567 3.94 -6.40 -2.84
CA ALA A 567 4.41 -7.28 -3.90
C ALA A 567 3.22 -8.12 -4.35
N ILE A 568 2.96 -8.16 -5.65
CA ILE A 568 1.82 -8.85 -6.26
C ILE A 568 1.83 -10.38 -5.94
N GLY A 569 2.85 -10.89 -5.22
CA GLY A 569 2.93 -12.23 -4.65
C GLY A 569 2.55 -12.38 -3.16
N GLY A 570 1.87 -11.42 -2.53
CA GLY A 570 1.34 -11.59 -1.17
C GLY A 570 0.19 -12.61 -1.11
N SER A 571 0.51 -13.89 -0.83
CA SER A 571 -0.41 -15.02 -0.61
C SER A 571 -1.70 -14.98 -1.45
N VAL A 572 -1.56 -14.77 -2.76
CA VAL A 572 -2.66 -15.12 -3.66
C VAL A 572 -2.80 -16.62 -3.56
N LYS A 573 -3.93 -17.10 -3.03
CA LYS A 573 -4.20 -18.53 -2.94
C LYS A 573 -4.21 -19.08 -4.37
N LEU A 574 -3.20 -19.90 -4.68
CA LEU A 574 -3.09 -20.53 -6.00
C LEU A 574 -4.36 -21.35 -6.27
N PRO A 575 -4.94 -21.29 -7.49
CA PRO A 575 -6.08 -22.12 -7.86
C PRO A 575 -5.81 -23.63 -7.67
N HIS A 576 -4.57 -24.06 -7.93
CA HIS A 576 -4.10 -25.43 -7.76
C HIS A 576 -2.90 -25.46 -6.81
N PRO A 577 -3.12 -25.46 -5.47
CA PRO A 577 -2.02 -25.50 -4.50
C PRO A 577 -1.09 -26.71 -4.66
N GLU A 578 -1.61 -27.83 -5.20
CA GLU A 578 -0.82 -29.03 -5.51
C GLU A 578 0.16 -28.83 -6.69
N ALA A 579 -0.04 -27.78 -7.49
CA ALA A 579 0.82 -27.39 -8.59
C ALA A 579 1.72 -26.19 -8.22
N ASP A 580 1.97 -25.96 -6.92
CA ASP A 580 2.90 -24.94 -6.44
C ASP A 580 4.36 -25.33 -6.71
N THR A 581 5.05 -24.58 -7.58
CA THR A 581 6.44 -24.86 -7.97
C THR A 581 7.45 -24.54 -6.86
N ILE A 582 7.09 -23.75 -5.85
CA ILE A 582 7.93 -23.56 -4.67
C ILE A 582 7.80 -24.77 -3.76
N THR A 583 6.58 -25.16 -3.39
CA THR A 583 6.36 -26.35 -2.56
C THR A 583 6.96 -27.60 -3.23
N TYR A 584 6.73 -27.81 -4.52
CA TYR A 584 7.31 -28.92 -5.28
C TYR A 584 8.84 -28.99 -5.15
N ALA A 585 9.54 -27.86 -5.32
CA ALA A 585 11.00 -27.83 -5.30
C ALA A 585 11.57 -28.31 -3.96
N PHE A 586 10.95 -27.88 -2.85
CA PHE A 586 11.37 -28.27 -1.51
C PHE A 586 11.07 -29.73 -1.19
N GLU A 587 9.89 -30.21 -1.56
CA GLU A 587 9.52 -31.60 -1.27
C GLU A 587 10.34 -32.60 -2.12
N ARG A 588 10.68 -32.21 -3.36
CA ARG A 588 11.59 -32.97 -4.22
C ARG A 588 13.01 -33.04 -3.64
N GLU A 589 13.53 -31.93 -3.09
CA GLU A 589 14.82 -31.91 -2.40
C GLU A 589 14.85 -32.82 -1.16
N ARG A 590 13.71 -32.97 -0.47
CA ARG A 590 13.53 -33.90 0.66
C ARG A 590 13.38 -35.37 0.24
N GLY A 591 13.45 -35.69 -1.05
CA GLY A 591 13.36 -37.05 -1.57
C GLY A 591 11.94 -37.62 -1.57
N THR A 592 10.91 -36.78 -1.52
CA THR A 592 9.51 -37.23 -1.65
C THR A 592 9.20 -37.52 -3.11
N ASP A 593 8.56 -38.66 -3.39
CA ASP A 593 8.16 -39.01 -4.75
C ASP A 593 6.85 -38.29 -5.12
N ILE A 594 6.98 -37.21 -5.91
CA ILE A 594 5.88 -36.31 -6.27
C ILE A 594 5.86 -36.15 -7.78
N GLU A 595 4.67 -36.33 -8.35
CA GLU A 595 4.44 -36.19 -9.78
C GLU A 595 4.59 -34.73 -10.24
N LEU A 596 5.08 -34.55 -11.47
CA LEU A 596 5.18 -33.21 -12.07
C LEU A 596 3.79 -32.60 -12.23
N PRO A 597 3.58 -31.32 -11.84
CA PRO A 597 2.32 -30.64 -12.08
C PRO A 597 1.93 -30.66 -13.56
N THR A 598 0.64 -30.77 -13.91
CA THR A 598 0.23 -30.68 -15.33
C THR A 598 0.44 -29.26 -15.88
N VAL A 599 0.59 -29.12 -17.19
CA VAL A 599 0.87 -27.80 -17.81
C VAL A 599 -0.35 -26.89 -17.66
N GLU A 600 -1.55 -27.45 -17.77
CA GLU A 600 -2.85 -26.79 -17.60
C GLU A 600 -2.96 -26.14 -16.21
N LYS A 601 -2.64 -26.89 -15.14
CA LYS A 601 -2.63 -26.36 -13.76
C LYS A 601 -1.58 -25.28 -13.56
N LEU A 602 -0.41 -25.43 -14.20
CA LEU A 602 0.63 -24.41 -14.17
C LEU A 602 0.21 -23.13 -14.91
N ILE A 603 -0.55 -23.23 -16.01
CA ILE A 603 -1.14 -22.08 -16.70
C ILE A 603 -2.14 -21.37 -15.78
N ALA A 604 -3.02 -22.11 -15.12
CA ALA A 604 -3.98 -21.55 -14.18
C ALA A 604 -3.33 -20.91 -12.93
N ASN A 605 -2.15 -21.38 -12.51
CA ASN A 605 -1.42 -20.82 -11.38
C ASN A 605 -0.53 -19.62 -11.74
N TYR A 606 0.20 -19.70 -12.86
CA TYR A 606 1.31 -18.79 -13.19
C TYR A 606 1.27 -18.22 -14.62
N GLY A 607 0.38 -18.73 -15.46
CA GLY A 607 0.37 -18.44 -16.89
C GLY A 607 -0.33 -17.14 -17.27
N ASP A 608 -0.03 -16.72 -18.48
CA ASP A 608 -0.73 -15.67 -19.21
C ASP A 608 -1.30 -16.20 -20.53
N ALA A 609 -1.98 -15.35 -21.30
CA ALA A 609 -2.64 -15.70 -22.56
C ALA A 609 -1.73 -16.45 -23.55
N THR A 610 -0.44 -16.11 -23.61
CA THR A 610 0.54 -16.77 -24.48
C THR A 610 0.76 -18.23 -24.08
N ASN A 611 0.82 -18.54 -22.77
CA ASN A 611 1.10 -19.90 -22.29
C ASN A 611 0.00 -20.90 -22.68
N THR A 612 -1.23 -20.43 -22.87
CA THR A 612 -2.34 -21.27 -23.36
C THR A 612 -2.11 -21.82 -24.77
N SER A 613 -1.11 -21.32 -25.52
CA SER A 613 -0.72 -21.89 -26.81
C SER A 613 0.07 -23.18 -26.68
N TRP A 614 0.71 -23.43 -25.54
CA TRP A 614 1.59 -24.59 -25.35
C TRP A 614 0.84 -25.93 -25.41
N LEU A 615 -0.50 -25.89 -25.36
CA LEU A 615 -1.38 -27.05 -25.49
C LEU A 615 -1.63 -27.47 -26.95
N ASP A 616 -1.09 -26.73 -27.93
CA ASP A 616 -1.17 -27.10 -29.34
C ASP A 616 0.01 -27.99 -29.75
N ASP A 617 -0.22 -28.90 -30.70
CA ASP A 617 0.73 -29.98 -31.06
C ASP A 617 2.06 -29.44 -31.66
N ARG A 618 2.07 -28.19 -32.12
CA ARG A 618 3.26 -27.49 -32.64
C ARG A 618 4.27 -27.07 -31.56
N TYR A 619 3.89 -27.13 -30.29
CA TYR A 619 4.76 -26.73 -29.18
C TYR A 619 5.32 -27.95 -28.44
N HIS A 620 6.58 -27.85 -28.07
CA HIS A 620 7.21 -28.71 -27.09
C HIS A 620 7.22 -28.01 -25.74
N VAL A 621 6.94 -28.76 -24.68
CA VAL A 621 7.02 -28.25 -23.31
C VAL A 621 8.19 -28.92 -22.59
N TRP A 622 9.25 -28.15 -22.35
CA TRP A 622 10.35 -28.59 -21.51
C TRP A 622 9.95 -28.48 -20.04
N ARG A 623 10.30 -29.50 -19.23
CA ARG A 623 9.98 -29.58 -17.80
C ARG A 623 11.26 -29.54 -16.96
N HIS A 624 11.27 -28.72 -15.93
CA HIS A 624 12.36 -28.64 -14.97
C HIS A 624 12.07 -29.58 -13.80
N ASP A 625 12.86 -30.63 -13.65
CA ASP A 625 12.73 -31.68 -12.64
C ASP A 625 12.93 -31.18 -11.20
N ILE A 626 13.74 -30.14 -11.00
CA ILE A 626 14.01 -29.59 -9.67
C ILE A 626 12.85 -28.72 -9.17
N THR A 627 12.26 -27.87 -10.03
CA THR A 627 11.22 -26.91 -9.59
C THR A 627 9.81 -27.27 -10.02
N GLY A 628 9.65 -28.31 -10.85
CA GLY A 628 8.37 -28.64 -11.47
C GLY A 628 7.93 -27.67 -12.57
N ALA A 629 8.72 -26.63 -12.87
CA ALA A 629 8.41 -25.59 -13.83
C ALA A 629 8.31 -26.10 -15.28
N ALA A 630 7.72 -25.29 -16.15
CA ALA A 630 7.60 -25.59 -17.58
C ALA A 630 8.01 -24.39 -18.47
N VAL A 631 8.61 -24.69 -19.63
CA VAL A 631 8.91 -23.71 -20.69
C VAL A 631 8.46 -24.27 -22.04
N GLY A 632 7.53 -23.60 -22.70
CA GLY A 632 7.03 -23.97 -24.02
C GLY A 632 7.80 -23.30 -25.15
N TYR A 633 8.15 -24.07 -26.17
CA TYR A 633 8.86 -23.59 -27.33
C TYR A 633 8.51 -24.40 -28.59
N ALA A 634 8.65 -23.79 -29.77
CA ALA A 634 8.52 -24.49 -31.04
C ALA A 634 9.87 -24.57 -31.78
N GLU A 635 10.10 -25.64 -32.52
CA GLU A 635 11.34 -25.85 -33.28
C GLU A 635 11.09 -25.53 -34.77
N GLU A 636 11.72 -24.49 -35.31
CA GLU A 636 11.59 -24.12 -36.72
C GLU A 636 12.95 -23.68 -37.28
N ALA A 637 13.41 -24.29 -38.37
CA ALA A 637 14.64 -23.93 -39.10
C ALA A 637 15.90 -23.73 -38.21
N GLY A 638 16.06 -24.56 -37.17
CA GLY A 638 17.20 -24.50 -36.23
C GLY A 638 17.11 -23.36 -35.20
N TYR A 639 15.90 -22.86 -34.94
CA TYR A 639 15.57 -21.94 -33.86
C TYR A 639 14.59 -22.58 -32.88
N ALA A 640 14.75 -22.24 -31.60
CA ALA A 640 13.75 -22.48 -30.56
C ALA A 640 12.97 -21.17 -30.38
N LEU A 641 11.72 -21.15 -30.80
CA LEU A 641 10.79 -20.03 -30.62
C LEU A 641 10.10 -20.21 -29.27
N VAL A 642 10.65 -19.57 -28.24
CA VAL A 642 10.20 -19.71 -26.85
C VAL A 642 9.08 -18.70 -26.62
N MET A 643 7.91 -19.16 -26.18
CA MET A 643 6.69 -18.33 -26.16
C MET A 643 6.26 -18.04 -24.72
N GLY A 644 6.26 -16.77 -24.33
CA GLY A 644 5.77 -16.35 -23.01
C GLY A 644 6.76 -16.59 -21.88
N ASN A 645 6.30 -16.29 -20.66
CA ASN A 645 7.08 -16.48 -19.44
C ASN A 645 7.20 -17.98 -19.08
N PRO A 646 8.27 -18.39 -18.36
CA PRO A 646 8.29 -19.70 -17.70
C PRO A 646 7.08 -19.87 -16.77
N LEU A 647 6.46 -21.05 -16.76
CA LEU A 647 5.36 -21.36 -15.84
C LEU A 647 5.91 -21.82 -14.49
N CYS A 648 6.14 -20.87 -13.60
CA CYS A 648 6.54 -21.04 -12.21
C CYS A 648 6.34 -19.73 -11.44
N ASP A 649 6.52 -19.77 -10.13
CA ASP A 649 6.60 -18.54 -9.34
C ASP A 649 7.69 -17.60 -9.90
N PRO A 650 7.43 -16.28 -10.04
CA PRO A 650 8.39 -15.33 -10.61
C PRO A 650 9.77 -15.33 -9.96
N ARG A 651 9.87 -15.68 -8.67
CA ARG A 651 11.14 -15.80 -7.95
C ARG A 651 12.02 -16.95 -8.46
N GLN A 652 11.46 -17.87 -9.24
CA GLN A 652 12.17 -18.99 -9.85
C GLN A 652 12.57 -18.71 -11.32
N PHE A 653 12.17 -17.58 -11.92
CA PHE A 653 12.45 -17.27 -13.33
C PHE A 653 13.94 -17.39 -13.69
N ALA A 654 14.85 -16.78 -12.93
CA ALA A 654 16.27 -16.82 -13.22
C ALA A 654 16.83 -18.26 -13.25
N ILE A 655 16.43 -19.08 -12.27
CA ILE A 655 16.85 -20.49 -12.14
C ILE A 655 16.33 -21.31 -13.33
N VAL A 656 15.05 -21.14 -13.66
CA VAL A 656 14.38 -21.90 -14.75
C VAL A 656 14.90 -21.47 -16.12
N ILE A 657 15.05 -20.17 -16.38
CA ILE A 657 15.63 -19.62 -17.62
C ILE A 657 17.03 -20.18 -17.84
N ARG A 658 17.87 -20.15 -16.79
CA ARG A 658 19.23 -20.71 -16.86
C ARG A 658 19.22 -22.19 -17.21
N ALA A 659 18.41 -23.00 -16.53
CA ALA A 659 18.33 -24.44 -16.74
C ALA A 659 17.86 -24.77 -18.16
N PHE A 660 16.83 -24.06 -18.64
CA PHE A 660 16.33 -24.22 -20.00
C PHE A 660 17.37 -23.83 -21.07
N LEU A 661 18.07 -22.71 -20.92
CA LEU A 661 19.12 -22.30 -21.86
C LEU A 661 20.30 -23.28 -21.87
N LYS A 662 20.64 -23.90 -20.72
CA LYS A 662 21.63 -24.99 -20.64
C LYS A 662 21.14 -26.22 -21.41
N HIS A 663 19.88 -26.62 -21.26
CA HIS A 663 19.26 -27.70 -22.01
C HIS A 663 19.32 -27.46 -23.52
N LEU A 664 18.86 -26.28 -23.99
CA LEU A 664 18.91 -25.94 -25.42
C LEU A 664 20.33 -26.01 -26.00
N ARG A 665 21.33 -25.53 -25.25
CA ARG A 665 22.73 -25.53 -25.72
C ARG A 665 23.38 -26.91 -25.73
N LYS A 666 23.09 -27.75 -24.73
CA LYS A 666 23.76 -29.05 -24.54
C LYS A 666 23.07 -30.18 -25.30
N GLU A 667 21.74 -30.17 -25.38
CA GLU A 667 20.97 -31.33 -25.82
C GLU A 667 20.29 -31.14 -27.19
N LYS A 668 19.94 -29.91 -27.56
CA LYS A 668 19.17 -29.62 -28.78
C LYS A 668 19.93 -28.88 -29.88
N ASP A 669 20.98 -28.14 -29.52
CA ASP A 669 21.74 -27.25 -30.41
C ASP A 669 20.89 -26.22 -31.18
N LEU A 670 19.86 -25.68 -30.52
CA LEU A 670 18.94 -24.69 -31.08
C LEU A 670 19.30 -23.26 -30.67
N ARG A 671 18.94 -22.29 -31.53
CA ARG A 671 19.12 -20.86 -31.25
C ARG A 671 17.83 -20.27 -30.64
N PRO A 672 17.86 -19.72 -29.42
CA PRO A 672 16.67 -19.23 -28.77
C PRO A 672 16.24 -17.85 -29.32
N LEU A 673 14.95 -17.70 -29.60
CA LEU A 673 14.25 -16.42 -29.76
C LEU A 673 13.10 -16.44 -28.76
N TRP A 674 13.11 -15.55 -27.77
CA TRP A 674 12.11 -15.51 -26.70
C TRP A 674 11.09 -14.42 -27.00
N LEU A 675 9.82 -14.79 -27.11
CA LEU A 675 8.77 -13.96 -27.67
C LEU A 675 7.66 -13.77 -26.64
N LEU A 676 7.02 -12.61 -26.64
CA LEU A 676 5.86 -12.27 -25.83
C LEU A 676 6.11 -12.45 -24.32
N VAL A 677 7.27 -12.01 -23.85
CA VAL A 677 7.63 -12.08 -22.43
C VAL A 677 7.25 -10.80 -21.69
N SER A 678 6.99 -10.95 -20.40
CA SER A 678 6.77 -9.84 -19.46
C SER A 678 8.02 -8.98 -19.26
N PRO A 679 7.87 -7.74 -18.75
CA PRO A 679 8.99 -6.90 -18.34
C PRO A 679 9.98 -7.60 -17.40
N GLU A 680 9.51 -8.45 -16.48
CA GLU A 680 10.38 -9.15 -15.52
C GLU A 680 11.32 -10.14 -16.19
N VAL A 681 10.81 -10.93 -17.13
CA VAL A 681 11.63 -11.87 -17.91
C VAL A 681 12.50 -11.11 -18.90
N GLU A 682 11.99 -10.02 -19.49
CA GLU A 682 12.74 -9.14 -20.36
C GLU A 682 13.97 -8.55 -19.66
N ASN A 683 13.82 -8.03 -18.44
CA ASN A 683 14.92 -7.50 -17.63
C ASN A 683 15.97 -8.59 -17.34
N ILE A 684 15.55 -9.83 -17.03
CA ILE A 684 16.49 -10.94 -16.80
C ILE A 684 17.30 -11.22 -18.08
N LEU A 685 16.66 -11.27 -19.25
CA LEU A 685 17.33 -11.56 -20.51
C LEU A 685 18.20 -10.37 -20.97
N GLY A 686 17.67 -9.15 -20.86
CA GLY A 686 18.32 -7.91 -21.26
C GLY A 686 19.50 -7.55 -20.37
N ASP A 687 19.26 -7.33 -19.08
CA ASP A 687 20.28 -6.84 -18.15
C ASP A 687 21.27 -7.93 -17.74
N LYS A 688 20.78 -9.10 -17.33
CA LYS A 688 21.66 -10.14 -16.77
C LYS A 688 22.38 -10.95 -17.86
N LEU A 689 21.77 -11.12 -19.04
CA LEU A 689 22.36 -11.91 -20.14
C LEU A 689 22.83 -11.08 -21.35
N ASP A 690 22.67 -9.75 -21.33
CA ASP A 690 23.04 -8.86 -22.44
C ASP A 690 22.30 -9.19 -23.75
N TRP A 691 21.04 -9.64 -23.65
CA TRP A 691 20.19 -9.86 -24.83
C TRP A 691 19.65 -8.53 -25.34
N ARG A 692 19.30 -8.53 -26.63
CA ARG A 692 18.62 -7.40 -27.26
C ARG A 692 17.13 -7.59 -27.13
N THR A 693 16.43 -6.50 -26.81
CA THR A 693 14.98 -6.56 -26.60
C THR A 693 14.27 -5.43 -27.34
N LEU A 694 13.03 -5.70 -27.75
CA LEU A 694 12.15 -4.75 -28.40
C LEU A 694 10.70 -5.15 -28.14
N THR A 695 9.79 -4.20 -28.27
CA THR A 695 8.35 -4.48 -28.27
C THR A 695 7.67 -3.81 -29.45
N CYS A 696 6.74 -4.55 -30.06
CA CYS A 696 5.81 -4.06 -31.07
C CYS A 696 4.47 -4.81 -30.97
N VAL A 697 4.24 -5.40 -29.80
CA VAL A 697 3.12 -6.27 -29.47
C VAL A 697 2.79 -6.03 -28.00
N ALA A 698 1.51 -5.88 -27.70
CA ALA A 698 1.01 -5.74 -26.35
C ALA A 698 -0.10 -6.76 -26.10
N GLU A 699 -0.20 -7.26 -24.88
CA GLU A 699 -1.33 -8.03 -24.41
C GLU A 699 -2.52 -7.07 -24.18
N GLU A 700 -3.63 -7.27 -24.89
CA GLU A 700 -4.76 -6.32 -24.88
C GLU A 700 -5.76 -6.65 -23.78
N ARG A 701 -5.61 -6.00 -22.62
CA ARG A 701 -6.35 -6.29 -21.40
C ARG A 701 -7.54 -5.37 -21.17
N VAL A 702 -8.57 -5.87 -20.50
CA VAL A 702 -9.75 -5.12 -20.05
C VAL A 702 -9.90 -5.34 -18.54
N GLU A 703 -9.99 -4.24 -17.80
CA GLU A 703 -10.46 -4.25 -16.41
C GLU A 703 -11.99 -4.34 -16.43
N VAL A 704 -12.54 -5.48 -16.01
CA VAL A 704 -13.93 -5.84 -16.32
C VAL A 704 -14.96 -4.88 -15.71
N ASP A 705 -14.65 -4.27 -14.57
CA ASP A 705 -15.49 -3.28 -13.89
C ASP A 705 -15.59 -1.95 -14.66
N SER A 706 -14.61 -1.68 -15.53
CA SER A 706 -14.53 -0.47 -16.35
C SER A 706 -14.74 -0.73 -17.84
N ALA A 707 -15.13 -1.96 -18.20
CA ALA A 707 -15.30 -2.37 -19.60
C ALA A 707 -16.36 -1.52 -20.31
N ASN A 708 -16.04 -1.06 -21.53
CA ASN A 708 -16.98 -0.31 -22.34
C ASN A 708 -18.16 -1.19 -22.77
N ARG A 709 -19.38 -0.66 -22.63
CA ARG A 709 -20.58 -1.36 -23.06
C ARG A 709 -20.90 -1.09 -24.53
N VAL A 710 -21.16 -2.16 -25.27
CA VAL A 710 -21.62 -2.11 -26.67
C VAL A 710 -23.15 -2.12 -26.78
N VAL A 711 -23.82 -1.24 -26.03
CA VAL A 711 -25.30 -1.24 -25.82
C VAL A 711 -26.10 -1.29 -27.13
N LYS A 712 -25.65 -0.58 -28.17
CA LYS A 712 -26.31 -0.62 -29.48
C LYS A 712 -26.29 -2.01 -30.11
N LYS A 713 -25.17 -2.72 -30.01
CA LYS A 713 -25.02 -4.09 -30.54
C LYS A 713 -25.78 -5.11 -29.70
N GLU A 714 -25.79 -4.94 -28.38
CA GLU A 714 -26.62 -5.75 -27.46
C GLU A 714 -28.11 -5.68 -27.85
N ARG A 715 -28.63 -4.47 -28.08
CA ARG A 715 -30.02 -4.27 -28.54
C ARG A 715 -30.28 -4.86 -29.93
N GLN A 716 -29.32 -4.76 -30.85
CA GLN A 716 -29.46 -5.35 -32.20
C GLN A 716 -29.56 -6.88 -32.14
N ALA A 717 -28.70 -7.53 -31.36
CA ALA A 717 -28.74 -8.98 -31.16
C ALA A 717 -30.07 -9.41 -30.49
N GLN A 718 -30.51 -8.69 -29.46
CA GLN A 718 -31.78 -8.95 -28.78
C GLN A 718 -32.99 -8.81 -29.71
N ASN A 719 -33.04 -7.75 -30.52
CA ASN A 719 -34.11 -7.53 -31.49
C ASN A 719 -34.13 -8.59 -32.62
N ALA A 720 -32.98 -9.18 -32.92
CA ALA A 720 -32.86 -10.30 -33.86
C ALA A 720 -33.24 -11.66 -33.23
N GLY A 721 -33.63 -11.69 -31.96
CA GLY A 721 -34.05 -12.90 -31.25
C GLY A 721 -32.90 -13.78 -30.75
N VAL A 722 -31.69 -13.23 -30.63
CA VAL A 722 -30.51 -13.99 -30.17
C VAL A 722 -30.60 -14.28 -28.67
N LYS A 723 -30.38 -15.54 -28.30
CA LYS A 723 -30.32 -16.02 -26.91
C LYS A 723 -28.89 -16.34 -26.52
N PHE A 724 -28.52 -16.04 -25.27
CA PHE A 724 -27.18 -16.28 -24.74
C PHE A 724 -27.21 -17.38 -23.69
N HIS A 725 -26.20 -18.24 -23.73
CA HIS A 725 -26.04 -19.37 -22.84
C HIS A 725 -24.60 -19.42 -22.33
N GLU A 726 -24.41 -20.00 -21.14
CA GLU A 726 -23.10 -20.14 -20.51
C GLU A 726 -22.96 -21.50 -19.81
N LEU A 727 -21.77 -22.09 -19.94
CA LEU A 727 -21.29 -23.20 -19.13
C LEU A 727 -20.10 -22.73 -18.27
N PRO A 728 -20.25 -22.69 -16.93
CA PRO A 728 -19.17 -22.34 -16.02
C PRO A 728 -17.98 -23.31 -16.07
N THR A 729 -16.83 -22.86 -15.58
CA THR A 729 -15.60 -23.65 -15.44
C THR A 729 -15.85 -24.95 -14.66
N GLY A 730 -15.26 -26.06 -15.09
CA GLY A 730 -15.42 -27.37 -14.45
C GLY A 730 -16.72 -28.12 -14.78
N THR A 731 -17.61 -27.56 -15.61
CA THR A 731 -18.84 -28.23 -16.03
C THR A 731 -18.57 -29.23 -17.16
N ILE A 732 -19.16 -30.42 -17.10
CA ILE A 732 -19.05 -31.42 -18.18
C ILE A 732 -19.77 -30.90 -19.43
N VAL A 733 -19.02 -30.76 -20.53
CA VAL A 733 -19.56 -30.34 -21.82
C VAL A 733 -20.20 -31.53 -22.53
N SER A 734 -21.49 -31.45 -22.86
CA SER A 734 -22.22 -32.55 -23.50
C SER A 734 -21.69 -32.86 -24.90
N GLU A 735 -21.73 -34.14 -25.30
CA GLU A 735 -21.29 -34.57 -26.63
C GLU A 735 -22.14 -33.95 -27.76
N GLU A 736 -23.44 -33.80 -27.53
CA GLU A 736 -24.37 -33.16 -28.46
C GLU A 736 -24.00 -31.69 -28.73
N PHE A 737 -23.71 -30.92 -27.68
CA PHE A 737 -23.29 -29.54 -27.82
C PHE A 737 -21.95 -29.40 -28.56
N ARG A 738 -20.99 -30.29 -28.29
CA ARG A 738 -19.70 -30.33 -29.00
C ARG A 738 -19.91 -30.56 -30.51
N LYS A 739 -20.73 -31.55 -30.88
CA LYS A 739 -21.04 -31.85 -32.29
C LYS A 739 -21.69 -30.66 -33.01
N ARG A 740 -22.62 -29.95 -32.35
CA ARG A 740 -23.25 -28.73 -32.92
C ARG A 740 -22.20 -27.63 -33.14
N CYS A 741 -21.34 -27.38 -32.15
CA CYS A 741 -20.27 -26.39 -32.27
C CYS A 741 -19.23 -26.78 -33.34
N ASP A 742 -18.80 -28.04 -33.41
CA ASP A 742 -17.79 -28.50 -34.37
C ASP A 742 -18.27 -28.31 -35.81
N LYS A 743 -19.53 -28.63 -36.11
CA LYS A 743 -20.15 -28.36 -37.41
C LYS A 743 -20.07 -26.87 -37.79
N ARG A 744 -20.38 -25.97 -36.85
CA ARG A 744 -20.34 -24.52 -37.09
C ARG A 744 -18.92 -23.99 -37.22
N ILE A 745 -17.97 -24.58 -36.51
CA ILE A 745 -16.54 -24.29 -36.63
C ILE A 745 -16.02 -24.72 -38.01
N GLU A 746 -16.44 -25.86 -38.54
CA GLU A 746 -16.13 -26.31 -39.90
C GLU A 746 -16.70 -25.36 -40.96
N ASP A 747 -17.99 -24.99 -40.84
CA ASP A 747 -18.62 -23.99 -41.72
C ASP A 747 -17.85 -22.66 -41.72
N TRP A 748 -17.42 -22.23 -40.55
CA TRP A 748 -16.67 -21.00 -40.39
C TRP A 748 -15.26 -21.10 -40.97
N LYS A 749 -14.55 -22.22 -40.77
CA LYS A 749 -13.25 -22.51 -41.40
C LYS A 749 -13.37 -22.48 -42.93
N GLY A 750 -14.39 -23.11 -43.49
CA GLY A 750 -14.62 -23.16 -44.94
C GLY A 750 -14.95 -21.81 -45.59
N ASN A 751 -15.47 -20.85 -44.82
CA ASN A 751 -15.82 -19.50 -45.29
C ASN A 751 -14.71 -18.45 -45.09
N ARG A 752 -13.57 -18.81 -44.48
CA ARG A 752 -12.48 -17.86 -44.25
C ARG A 752 -11.80 -17.43 -45.56
N LYS A 753 -11.44 -16.14 -45.66
CA LYS A 753 -10.70 -15.57 -46.80
C LYS A 753 -9.42 -14.88 -46.33
N GLY A 754 -8.29 -15.21 -46.94
CA GLY A 754 -6.97 -14.57 -46.73
C GLY A 754 -6.07 -15.25 -45.70
N THR A 755 -4.76 -14.99 -45.79
CA THR A 755 -3.74 -15.49 -44.85
C THR A 755 -3.92 -14.84 -43.47
N GLN A 756 -3.93 -15.64 -42.41
CA GLN A 756 -4.05 -15.15 -41.03
C GLN A 756 -2.74 -15.37 -40.27
N VAL A 757 -2.46 -14.46 -39.34
CA VAL A 757 -1.42 -14.63 -38.33
C VAL A 757 -2.05 -15.06 -37.03
N HIS A 758 -1.65 -16.22 -36.52
CA HIS A 758 -2.11 -16.75 -35.24
C HIS A 758 -1.04 -17.59 -34.54
N ILE A 759 -1.08 -17.61 -33.20
CA ILE A 759 -0.17 -18.40 -32.37
C ILE A 759 -0.75 -19.74 -31.95
N THR A 760 -2.07 -19.92 -32.15
CA THR A 760 -2.85 -21.08 -31.71
C THR A 760 -3.88 -21.57 -32.71
N GLU A 761 -4.05 -22.88 -32.79
CA GLU A 761 -5.10 -23.53 -33.57
C GLU A 761 -6.46 -23.52 -32.86
N VAL A 762 -7.55 -23.53 -33.62
CA VAL A 762 -8.91 -23.55 -33.05
C VAL A 762 -9.24 -24.97 -32.56
N ARG A 763 -8.83 -25.26 -31.32
CA ARG A 763 -9.09 -26.49 -30.58
C ARG A 763 -9.98 -26.18 -29.36
N PRO A 764 -11.31 -26.17 -29.52
CA PRO A 764 -12.24 -25.71 -28.47
C PRO A 764 -12.30 -26.62 -27.24
N TRP A 765 -11.96 -27.91 -27.38
CA TRP A 765 -12.20 -28.94 -26.36
C TRP A 765 -10.96 -29.44 -25.61
N ILE A 766 -9.79 -28.83 -25.81
CA ILE A 766 -8.62 -29.11 -24.97
C ILE A 766 -8.76 -28.36 -23.65
N ASP A 767 -8.29 -28.94 -22.55
CA ASP A 767 -8.31 -28.32 -21.22
C ASP A 767 -9.69 -27.73 -20.83
N MET A 768 -10.73 -28.56 -20.89
CA MET A 768 -12.10 -28.14 -20.55
C MET A 768 -12.25 -27.77 -19.06
N GLU A 769 -11.39 -28.31 -18.20
CA GLU A 769 -11.40 -28.05 -16.76
C GLU A 769 -11.23 -26.55 -16.47
N HIS A 770 -10.35 -25.86 -17.20
CA HIS A 770 -10.04 -24.44 -17.02
C HIS A 770 -10.77 -23.51 -18.01
N ARG A 771 -11.76 -24.01 -18.76
CA ARG A 771 -12.49 -23.23 -19.77
C ARG A 771 -13.92 -22.91 -19.36
N ARG A 772 -14.41 -21.75 -19.80
CA ARG A 772 -15.84 -21.41 -19.83
C ARG A 772 -16.29 -21.27 -21.27
N TYR A 773 -17.51 -21.70 -21.53
CA TYR A 773 -18.10 -21.63 -22.86
C TYR A 773 -19.33 -20.74 -22.80
N VAL A 774 -19.33 -19.67 -23.59
CA VAL A 774 -20.47 -18.76 -23.73
C VAL A 774 -20.87 -18.76 -25.20
N TRP A 775 -22.12 -19.05 -25.53
CA TRP A 775 -22.57 -19.08 -26.91
C TRP A 775 -23.87 -18.33 -27.12
N ALA A 776 -24.10 -17.96 -28.38
CA ALA A 776 -25.30 -17.31 -28.85
C ALA A 776 -26.06 -18.28 -29.78
N GLU A 777 -27.36 -18.44 -29.56
CA GLU A 777 -28.28 -19.12 -30.47
C GLU A 777 -29.19 -18.10 -31.15
N ASP A 778 -29.44 -18.26 -32.44
CA ASP A 778 -30.41 -17.42 -33.15
C ASP A 778 -31.86 -17.85 -32.84
N LYS A 779 -32.83 -17.18 -33.48
CA LYS A 779 -34.26 -17.45 -33.32
C LYS A 779 -34.66 -18.88 -33.71
N ASP A 780 -33.87 -19.55 -34.55
CA ASP A 780 -34.12 -20.89 -35.07
C ASP A 780 -33.37 -21.97 -34.24
N GLY A 781 -32.61 -21.55 -33.22
CA GLY A 781 -31.86 -22.43 -32.33
C GLY A 781 -30.50 -22.86 -32.89
N GLU A 782 -30.05 -22.26 -33.98
CA GLU A 782 -28.72 -22.51 -34.54
C GLU A 782 -27.67 -21.66 -33.83
N ILE A 783 -26.45 -22.22 -33.66
CA ILE A 783 -25.39 -21.50 -32.96
C ILE A 783 -24.85 -20.39 -33.88
N ALA A 784 -25.09 -19.15 -33.45
CA ALA A 784 -24.71 -17.92 -34.14
C ALA A 784 -23.29 -17.45 -33.76
N GLY A 785 -22.82 -17.76 -32.56
CA GLY A 785 -21.45 -17.43 -32.13
C GLY A 785 -21.01 -18.17 -30.88
N LEU A 786 -19.71 -18.27 -30.68
CA LEU A 786 -19.08 -18.98 -29.55
C LEU A 786 -17.89 -18.19 -29.00
N VAL A 787 -17.92 -17.89 -27.71
CA VAL A 787 -16.80 -17.35 -26.93
C VAL A 787 -16.29 -18.41 -25.97
N ILE A 788 -14.99 -18.67 -26.02
CA ILE A 788 -14.28 -19.58 -25.12
C ILE A 788 -13.37 -18.75 -24.24
N LEU A 789 -13.62 -18.78 -22.94
CA LEU A 789 -12.78 -18.15 -21.94
C LEU A 789 -11.84 -19.20 -21.35
N HIS A 790 -10.55 -18.89 -21.22
CA HIS A 790 -9.55 -19.76 -20.62
C HIS A 790 -9.00 -19.13 -19.34
N GLN A 791 -8.99 -19.87 -18.24
CA GLN A 791 -8.50 -19.38 -16.96
C GLN A 791 -6.97 -19.19 -16.99
N LEU A 792 -6.50 -18.04 -16.52
CA LEU A 792 -5.09 -17.71 -16.38
C LEU A 792 -4.71 -17.63 -14.89
N ALA A 793 -3.45 -17.26 -14.61
CA ALA A 793 -3.05 -16.88 -13.25
C ALA A 793 -4.01 -15.84 -12.65
N PRO A 794 -4.29 -15.86 -11.33
CA PRO A 794 -5.26 -14.95 -10.73
C PRO A 794 -5.00 -13.46 -11.01
N GLN A 795 -3.72 -13.06 -11.14
CA GLN A 795 -3.36 -11.68 -11.51
C GLN A 795 -3.73 -11.30 -12.96
N ASN A 796 -3.87 -12.29 -13.85
CA ASN A 796 -4.16 -12.15 -15.28
C ASN A 796 -5.63 -12.43 -15.61
N GLY A 797 -6.35 -13.11 -14.71
CA GLY A 797 -7.79 -13.36 -14.82
C GLY A 797 -8.12 -14.42 -15.87
N TYR A 798 -8.83 -14.04 -16.94
CA TYR A 798 -9.21 -14.95 -18.04
C TYR A 798 -8.74 -14.42 -19.40
N GLN A 799 -8.47 -15.31 -20.33
CA GLN A 799 -8.30 -14.98 -21.74
C GLN A 799 -9.61 -15.22 -22.51
N ILE A 800 -10.04 -14.28 -23.34
CA ILE A 800 -10.97 -14.55 -24.44
C ILE A 800 -10.17 -15.29 -25.52
N LYS A 801 -10.07 -16.61 -25.37
CA LYS A 801 -9.21 -17.47 -26.19
C LYS A 801 -9.72 -17.53 -27.63
N PHE A 802 -11.02 -17.72 -27.79
CA PHE A 802 -11.68 -17.71 -29.08
C PHE A 802 -12.98 -16.90 -28.99
N ALA A 803 -13.21 -16.06 -29.99
CA ALA A 803 -14.48 -15.37 -30.21
C ALA A 803 -14.88 -15.61 -31.67
N LEU A 804 -15.72 -16.62 -31.89
CA LEU A 804 -16.09 -17.13 -33.20
C LEU A 804 -17.46 -16.57 -33.58
N ASP A 805 -17.49 -15.82 -34.68
CA ASP A 805 -18.70 -15.32 -35.31
C ASP A 805 -19.04 -16.23 -36.50
N PHE A 806 -20.13 -17.00 -36.40
CA PHE A 806 -20.43 -18.05 -37.36
C PHE A 806 -21.21 -17.52 -38.59
N PRO A 807 -21.04 -18.13 -39.79
CA PRO A 807 -21.70 -17.65 -41.01
C PRO A 807 -23.23 -17.57 -40.86
N GLY A 808 -23.82 -16.43 -41.22
CA GLY A 808 -25.27 -16.20 -41.09
C GLY A 808 -25.70 -15.62 -39.73
N SER A 809 -24.77 -15.33 -38.83
CA SER A 809 -25.08 -14.72 -37.54
C SER A 809 -25.78 -13.36 -37.70
N PRO A 810 -26.77 -13.03 -36.84
CA PRO A 810 -27.36 -11.71 -36.81
C PRO A 810 -26.32 -10.63 -36.49
N THR A 811 -26.45 -9.45 -37.10
CA THR A 811 -25.50 -8.34 -36.88
C THR A 811 -25.46 -7.93 -35.41
N GLY A 812 -24.26 -7.89 -34.83
CA GLY A 812 -24.04 -7.51 -33.44
C GLY A 812 -23.99 -8.67 -32.45
N SER A 813 -24.20 -9.91 -32.91
CA SER A 813 -24.23 -11.11 -32.05
C SER A 813 -22.90 -11.35 -31.33
N ILE A 814 -21.77 -11.27 -32.04
CA ILE A 814 -20.46 -11.51 -31.44
C ILE A 814 -20.05 -10.40 -30.46
N GLU A 815 -20.35 -9.14 -30.75
CA GLU A 815 -20.05 -8.05 -29.82
C GLU A 815 -20.89 -8.15 -28.54
N ALA A 816 -22.18 -8.51 -28.68
CA ALA A 816 -23.06 -8.76 -27.54
C ALA A 816 -22.59 -9.97 -26.71
N LEU A 817 -22.14 -11.04 -27.37
CA LEU A 817 -21.63 -12.25 -26.72
C LEU A 817 -20.35 -11.98 -25.92
N ILE A 818 -19.40 -11.23 -26.49
CA ILE A 818 -18.19 -10.79 -25.78
C ILE A 818 -18.56 -9.91 -24.58
N SER A 819 -19.42 -8.90 -24.78
CA SER A 819 -19.89 -8.02 -23.69
C SER A 819 -20.50 -8.82 -22.54
N LYS A 820 -21.34 -9.81 -22.87
CA LYS A 820 -21.98 -10.69 -21.88
C LYS A 820 -20.95 -11.56 -21.14
N SER A 821 -19.93 -12.05 -21.85
CA SER A 821 -18.84 -12.84 -21.27
C SER A 821 -18.05 -12.03 -20.24
N ILE A 822 -17.69 -10.78 -20.58
CA ILE A 822 -17.00 -9.86 -19.66
C ILE A 822 -17.85 -9.56 -18.42
N GLN A 823 -19.16 -9.30 -18.61
CA GLN A 823 -20.10 -9.08 -17.50
C GLN A 823 -20.25 -10.31 -16.59
N SER A 824 -20.25 -11.51 -17.16
CA SER A 824 -20.32 -12.75 -16.37
C SER A 824 -19.07 -12.97 -15.51
N LEU A 825 -17.89 -12.66 -16.06
CA LEU A 825 -16.63 -12.66 -15.30
C LEU A 825 -16.68 -11.65 -14.14
N ALA A 826 -17.15 -10.42 -14.39
CA ALA A 826 -17.32 -9.41 -13.36
C ALA A 826 -18.27 -9.88 -12.22
N GLY A 827 -19.40 -10.47 -12.58
CA GLY A 827 -20.35 -11.06 -11.62
C GLY A 827 -19.76 -12.22 -10.80
N SER A 828 -18.70 -12.86 -11.29
CA SER A 828 -17.96 -13.93 -10.61
C SER A 828 -16.79 -13.41 -9.74
N GLY A 829 -16.61 -12.09 -9.62
CA GLY A 829 -15.51 -11.48 -8.86
C GLY A 829 -14.14 -11.50 -9.56
N ILE A 830 -14.09 -11.82 -10.86
CA ILE A 830 -12.88 -11.72 -11.68
C ILE A 830 -12.68 -10.25 -12.07
N LYS A 831 -11.42 -9.77 -12.03
CA LYS A 831 -11.12 -8.35 -12.28
C LYS A 831 -10.59 -8.05 -13.68
N LYS A 832 -9.89 -9.01 -14.28
CA LYS A 832 -9.19 -8.83 -15.55
C LYS A 832 -9.60 -9.87 -16.57
N VAL A 833 -9.63 -9.44 -17.82
CA VAL A 833 -9.75 -10.33 -18.98
C VAL A 833 -8.84 -9.81 -20.08
N THR A 834 -8.28 -10.70 -20.90
CA THR A 834 -7.42 -10.30 -22.02
C THR A 834 -7.85 -10.92 -23.34
N PHE A 835 -7.64 -10.21 -24.45
CA PHE A 835 -7.91 -10.71 -25.80
C PHE A 835 -6.72 -11.42 -26.45
N GLY A 836 -5.59 -11.56 -25.75
CA GLY A 836 -4.34 -12.03 -26.34
C GLY A 836 -3.50 -10.89 -26.90
N ALA A 837 -2.24 -11.19 -27.19
CA ALA A 837 -1.32 -10.34 -27.92
C ALA A 837 -1.92 -9.69 -29.19
N GLY A 838 -1.83 -8.37 -29.29
CA GLY A 838 -2.19 -7.51 -30.41
C GLY A 838 -0.99 -6.67 -30.89
N ALA A 839 -0.99 -6.30 -32.17
CA ALA A 839 0.11 -5.55 -32.77
C ALA A 839 -0.01 -4.05 -32.41
N MET A 840 1.06 -3.47 -31.89
CA MET A 840 1.08 -2.05 -31.55
C MET A 840 1.19 -1.16 -32.80
N SER A 841 0.72 0.08 -32.71
CA SER A 841 0.88 1.08 -33.78
C SER A 841 2.33 1.57 -33.95
N HIS A 842 3.19 1.25 -32.97
CA HIS A 842 4.58 1.67 -32.89
C HIS A 842 5.47 0.52 -32.40
N LEU A 843 6.78 0.75 -32.47
CA LEU A 843 7.79 -0.18 -32.00
C LEU A 843 8.68 0.58 -31.03
N ASP A 844 8.82 0.03 -29.83
CA ASP A 844 9.69 0.52 -28.78
C ASP A 844 10.89 -0.40 -28.58
N ILE A 845 11.96 0.19 -28.08
CA ILE A 845 13.23 -0.48 -27.87
C ILE A 845 13.43 -0.67 -26.37
N GLY A 846 13.79 -1.89 -25.97
CA GLY A 846 14.23 -2.17 -24.61
C GLY A 846 15.76 -2.13 -24.51
N HIS A 847 16.35 -3.17 -23.94
CA HIS A 847 17.76 -3.29 -23.66
C HIS A 847 18.64 -3.54 -24.91
N ASN A 848 19.86 -3.00 -24.85
CA ASN A 848 21.02 -3.35 -25.69
C ASN A 848 20.87 -3.17 -27.23
N LEU A 849 20.02 -2.23 -27.68
CA LEU A 849 19.82 -1.93 -29.10
C LEU A 849 20.12 -0.46 -29.46
N ASN A 850 21.16 -0.22 -30.27
CA ASN A 850 21.68 1.11 -30.58
C ASN A 850 20.67 2.04 -31.31
N GLY A 851 20.65 3.32 -30.94
CA GLY A 851 19.69 4.34 -31.41
C GLY A 851 19.59 4.56 -32.92
N MET A 852 20.67 4.39 -33.70
CA MET A 852 20.60 4.52 -35.16
C MET A 852 19.90 3.31 -35.81
N ARG A 853 20.13 2.09 -35.32
CA ARG A 853 19.46 0.87 -35.82
C ARG A 853 17.99 0.83 -35.39
N ALA A 854 17.72 1.25 -34.15
CA ALA A 854 16.37 1.43 -33.60
C ALA A 854 15.46 2.29 -34.50
N LYS A 855 15.93 3.49 -34.88
CA LYS A 855 15.16 4.41 -35.74
C LYS A 855 14.76 3.80 -37.08
N ILE A 856 15.64 3.00 -37.68
CA ILE A 856 15.37 2.37 -38.97
C ILE A 856 14.41 1.17 -38.83
N LEU A 857 14.54 0.40 -37.75
CA LEU A 857 13.64 -0.72 -37.44
C LEU A 857 12.20 -0.23 -37.21
N SER A 858 12.04 0.84 -36.42
CA SER A 858 10.74 1.47 -36.15
C SER A 858 10.07 1.98 -37.44
N HIS A 859 10.83 2.64 -38.33
CA HIS A 859 10.30 3.12 -39.60
C HIS A 859 9.88 1.96 -40.54
N THR A 860 10.60 0.84 -40.50
CA THR A 860 10.29 -0.34 -41.32
C THR A 860 9.08 -1.10 -40.78
N TYR A 861 8.96 -1.23 -39.46
CA TYR A 861 7.78 -1.82 -38.81
C TYR A 861 6.51 -1.03 -39.15
N LYS A 862 6.54 0.31 -39.04
CA LYS A 862 5.38 1.16 -39.39
C LYS A 862 4.89 0.90 -40.82
N ALA A 863 5.81 0.76 -41.78
CA ALA A 863 5.45 0.45 -43.17
C ALA A 863 4.83 -0.95 -43.32
N VAL A 864 5.36 -1.96 -42.63
CA VAL A 864 4.84 -3.34 -42.66
C VAL A 864 3.48 -3.44 -41.96
N ALA A 865 3.33 -2.84 -40.78
CA ALA A 865 2.09 -2.83 -40.01
C ALA A 865 0.93 -2.18 -40.78
N GLN A 866 1.20 -1.06 -41.47
CA GLN A 866 0.23 -0.40 -42.35
C GLN A 866 -0.13 -1.25 -43.58
N GLN A 867 0.86 -1.87 -44.22
CA GLN A 867 0.64 -2.67 -45.44
C GLN A 867 -0.11 -3.98 -45.16
N LEU A 868 0.14 -4.60 -44.02
CA LEU A 868 -0.50 -5.86 -43.59
C LEU A 868 -1.76 -5.63 -42.74
N LYS A 869 -2.16 -4.37 -42.49
CA LYS A 869 -3.34 -4.02 -41.69
C LYS A 869 -3.37 -4.70 -40.31
N LEU A 870 -2.20 -4.85 -39.67
CA LEU A 870 -2.05 -5.63 -38.44
C LEU A 870 -2.83 -5.04 -37.25
N VAL A 871 -3.18 -3.75 -37.30
CA VAL A 871 -3.89 -3.02 -36.23
C VAL A 871 -5.42 -3.15 -36.30
N GLN A 872 -6.00 -3.70 -37.39
CA GLN A 872 -7.46 -3.78 -37.54
C GLN A 872 -8.14 -4.68 -36.49
N LYS A 873 -7.44 -5.68 -35.95
CA LYS A 873 -7.98 -6.53 -34.87
C LYS A 873 -8.07 -5.74 -33.55
N SER A 874 -7.09 -4.88 -33.28
CA SER A 874 -7.03 -4.01 -32.10
C SER A 874 -8.20 -3.02 -32.11
N GLU A 875 -8.52 -2.40 -33.26
CA GLU A 875 -9.69 -1.50 -33.43
C GLU A 875 -11.03 -2.17 -33.07
N PHE A 876 -11.17 -3.48 -33.30
CA PHE A 876 -12.38 -4.20 -32.89
C PHE A 876 -12.47 -4.37 -31.37
N ARG A 877 -11.34 -4.65 -30.73
CA ARG A 877 -11.23 -4.96 -29.30
C ARG A 877 -11.30 -3.69 -28.43
N GLU A 878 -10.83 -2.56 -28.94
CA GLU A 878 -10.95 -1.22 -28.33
C GLU A 878 -12.39 -0.86 -27.94
N LYS A 879 -13.39 -1.40 -28.66
CA LYS A 879 -14.82 -1.22 -28.34
C LYS A 879 -15.18 -1.67 -26.92
N PHE A 880 -14.40 -2.56 -26.32
CA PHE A 880 -14.59 -3.08 -24.95
C PHE A 880 -13.72 -2.37 -23.91
N GLY A 881 -12.92 -1.38 -24.31
CA GLY A 881 -12.05 -0.62 -23.41
C GLY A 881 -10.70 -1.28 -23.13
N THR A 882 -10.08 -1.87 -24.15
CA THR A 882 -8.76 -2.50 -24.02
C THR A 882 -7.65 -1.50 -23.69
N GLN A 883 -6.68 -1.97 -22.92
CA GLN A 883 -5.44 -1.29 -22.59
C GLN A 883 -4.27 -2.19 -23.01
N ASP A 884 -3.24 -1.57 -23.58
CA ASP A 884 -2.03 -2.26 -24.02
C ASP A 884 -1.12 -2.54 -22.82
N ASP A 885 -0.83 -3.82 -22.58
CA ASP A 885 0.19 -4.30 -21.64
C ASP A 885 1.40 -4.83 -22.42
N PRO A 886 2.51 -4.05 -22.55
CA PRO A 886 3.60 -4.38 -23.47
C PRO A 886 4.27 -5.73 -23.18
N VAL A 887 4.49 -6.50 -24.25
CA VAL A 887 5.26 -7.76 -24.19
C VAL A 887 6.44 -7.72 -25.16
N TYR A 888 7.52 -8.43 -24.82
CA TYR A 888 8.82 -8.20 -25.44
C TYR A 888 9.29 -9.39 -26.28
N ILE A 889 10.07 -9.06 -27.30
CA ILE A 889 10.84 -9.99 -28.11
C ILE A 889 12.31 -9.84 -27.70
N CYS A 890 12.89 -10.90 -27.15
CA CYS A 890 14.25 -10.96 -26.65
C CYS A 890 15.07 -11.96 -27.46
N TYR A 891 16.29 -11.56 -27.85
CA TYR A 891 17.18 -12.44 -28.59
C TYR A 891 18.66 -12.18 -28.26
N PRO A 892 19.52 -13.22 -28.26
CA PRO A 892 20.95 -13.07 -28.03
C PRO A 892 21.63 -12.15 -29.04
N PHE A 893 22.82 -11.65 -28.72
CA PHE A 893 23.67 -10.95 -29.67
C PHE A 893 23.95 -11.84 -30.91
N MET A 894 23.67 -11.32 -32.11
CA MET A 894 23.68 -12.07 -33.40
C MET A 894 22.62 -13.18 -33.53
N GLY A 895 21.66 -13.28 -32.60
CA GLY A 895 20.60 -14.28 -32.58
C GLY A 895 19.49 -14.04 -33.60
N LEU A 896 19.15 -12.78 -33.90
CA LEU A 896 18.12 -12.41 -34.88
C LEU A 896 18.77 -11.85 -36.16
N GLY A 897 19.21 -12.74 -37.05
CA GLY A 897 19.66 -12.40 -38.41
C GLY A 897 18.55 -12.54 -39.46
N VAL A 898 18.90 -12.44 -40.75
CA VAL A 898 17.95 -12.59 -41.88
C VAL A 898 17.17 -13.91 -41.82
N SER A 899 17.84 -15.00 -41.45
CA SER A 899 17.19 -16.31 -41.31
C SER A 899 16.23 -16.34 -40.13
N GLY A 900 16.58 -15.75 -38.98
CA GLY A 900 15.72 -15.68 -37.81
C GLY A 900 14.47 -14.83 -38.04
N ALA A 901 14.61 -13.68 -38.71
CA ALA A 901 13.46 -12.84 -39.07
C ALA A 901 12.50 -13.56 -40.04
N ARG A 902 13.04 -14.30 -41.03
CA ARG A 902 12.22 -15.13 -41.93
C ARG A 902 11.53 -16.27 -41.18
N THR A 903 12.22 -16.91 -40.24
CA THR A 903 11.66 -17.96 -39.38
C THR A 903 10.50 -17.43 -38.54
N LEU A 904 10.63 -16.26 -37.92
CA LEU A 904 9.53 -15.63 -37.17
C LEU A 904 8.31 -15.37 -38.06
N ILE A 905 8.51 -14.78 -39.24
CA ILE A 905 7.41 -14.52 -40.17
C ILE A 905 6.74 -15.83 -40.59
N LYS A 906 7.53 -16.85 -40.99
CA LYS A 906 7.01 -18.16 -41.40
C LYS A 906 6.24 -18.85 -40.27
N PHE A 907 6.71 -18.78 -39.03
CA PHE A 907 6.05 -19.40 -37.89
C PHE A 907 4.66 -18.81 -37.63
N PHE A 908 4.48 -17.52 -37.92
CA PHE A 908 3.22 -16.83 -37.73
C PHE A 908 2.31 -16.85 -38.96
N GLU A 909 2.84 -17.14 -40.16
CA GLU A 909 2.05 -17.29 -41.39
C GLU A 909 1.37 -18.67 -41.44
N ASP A 910 0.05 -18.70 -41.57
CA ASP A 910 -0.71 -19.93 -41.88
C ASP A 910 -0.28 -20.49 -43.25
N GLU A 911 0.09 -21.76 -43.31
CA GLU A 911 0.00 -22.54 -44.55
C GLU A 911 -1.49 -22.86 -44.75
N MET A 912 -2.11 -22.26 -45.78
CA MET A 912 -3.44 -22.67 -46.23
C MET A 912 -3.46 -24.12 -46.68
#